data_AF-A0A926WAR0-F1
#
_entry.id   AF-A0A926WAR0-F1
#
_cell.length_a   1.000
_cell.length_b   1.000
_cell.length_c   1.000
_cell.angle_alpha   90.00
_cell.angle_beta   90.00
_cell.angle_gamma   90.00
#
_symmetry.space_group_name_H-M   'P 1'
#
loop_
_entity.id
_entity.type
_entity.pdbx_description
1 polymer ?
#
loop_
_entity_poly.entity_id
_entity_poly.type
_entity_poly.pdbx_seq_one_letter_code
_entity_poly.pdbx_strand_id
1 'polypeptide(L)'
;MPNEFSGIALRPFAAPSSETVLADLAAEEPGQTLPHTTGDSITAMPLAVLSEYLGAAGRAGSSQSIGLSISSTLRDQDGWQEWPLAQKGLLATEPDDLLVFTEGDDLKPIWEEVKSHLSDWRQRANWSLDMRQVFGESWHLGQAEQLIEGIISGQARPQIELVPLASLQAKGAFAAAHNRLFLAEELLQPAKADELTAVLLEELGHFIDAQLNWVDSPGDEGAMFAALVQQQLSPEIWAALKAEDDTAGLTWQGQTFAVEQASLEDGVLTVGASGQVTVQYVYDGGSYSGQVALFSLTGMENLQPGSQAFIQEAARRALSGSQQGHVVISERDQGAVLSSQSEGEISSVGDTGSTRVFSMQASDRIAVMLVPNGTVEMVRQRPSAEGSLRPLFSVSAANPRGHVQMGQLSGSSTGGVYALEDLRFDQRSDGDYNDVIFRIEGATGRVESVSNLLEAPTWPGAVLELPVEVPSVPGTPGTPTSPGLPTQPGVNVLTSIVDSVEKFTPASSEAQIAASGAARITLGSRTVYIGTNQVSSINQNPIIASFDSANSLNNWVRTDYEMTGADGRGLGLAWSGNDLYGIFSVDGTQGTANQDFRRASASAEQAWLRSYGQGGGPKVAVLGRIDLATGQLLDAVYLSAVLSNGNSNSLSITGLAVNNSGNLVVSAQSFFAPRRPNGQAMTQVTPGSSPFAYTVELTPNLKRVVSTAAVGWT
;
A
#
# COMPACT_ATOMS: atom_id res chain seq x y z
N MET A 1 -17.78 15.22 -69.22
CA MET A 1 -19.15 14.82 -69.63
C MET A 1 -19.06 13.56 -70.48
N PRO A 2 -20.03 12.62 -70.48
CA PRO A 2 -20.70 12.02 -69.31
C PRO A 2 -20.98 10.49 -69.47
N ASN A 3 -21.66 9.93 -68.45
CA ASN A 3 -22.47 8.69 -68.39
C ASN A 3 -21.72 7.34 -68.26
N GLU A 4 -22.10 6.39 -67.40
CA GLU A 4 -23.47 5.87 -67.15
C GLU A 4 -23.79 5.48 -65.69
N PHE A 5 -25.09 5.25 -65.50
CA PHE A 5 -25.90 5.16 -64.29
C PHE A 5 -26.26 3.70 -63.90
N SER A 6 -26.63 3.53 -62.62
CA SER A 6 -27.64 2.61 -62.05
C SER A 6 -27.27 1.19 -61.58
N GLY A 7 -27.57 0.93 -60.29
CA GLY A 7 -27.73 -0.43 -59.72
C GLY A 7 -27.75 -0.59 -58.18
N ILE A 8 -28.85 -0.16 -57.54
CA ILE A 8 -29.46 -0.49 -56.20
C ILE A 8 -29.18 -1.95 -55.73
N ALA A 9 -29.04 -2.40 -54.46
CA ALA A 9 -29.09 -1.89 -53.06
C ALA A 9 -28.55 -2.95 -52.05
N LEU A 10 -28.12 -2.53 -50.84
CA LEU A 10 -28.71 -2.88 -49.51
C LEU A 10 -27.73 -2.71 -48.32
N ARG A 11 -28.13 -1.82 -47.39
CA ARG A 11 -27.92 -1.74 -45.91
C ARG A 11 -26.52 -1.56 -45.30
N PRO A 12 -26.32 -0.45 -44.54
CA PRO A 12 -25.56 -0.43 -43.30
C PRO A 12 -26.47 -0.29 -42.06
N PHE A 13 -26.09 -0.93 -40.96
CA PHE A 13 -26.74 -0.81 -39.65
C PHE A 13 -26.32 0.50 -38.98
N ALA A 14 -27.31 1.24 -38.47
CA ALA A 14 -27.19 2.53 -37.83
C ALA A 14 -27.14 2.42 -36.30
N ALA A 15 -26.45 3.37 -35.67
CA ALA A 15 -26.57 3.71 -34.26
C ALA A 15 -27.95 4.32 -33.96
N PRO A 16 -28.52 4.15 -32.75
CA PRO A 16 -29.73 4.85 -32.37
C PRO A 16 -29.42 6.14 -31.58
N SER A 17 -29.96 7.24 -32.09
CA SER A 17 -30.23 8.49 -31.39
C SER A 17 -31.63 8.49 -30.77
N SER A 18 -31.75 9.29 -29.70
CA SER A 18 -32.91 9.88 -29.01
C SER A 18 -34.36 9.75 -29.54
N GLU A 19 -35.25 9.60 -28.55
CA GLU A 19 -36.69 9.93 -28.45
C GLU A 19 -37.73 9.04 -29.16
N THR A 20 -38.68 8.46 -28.38
CA THR A 20 -40.09 8.94 -28.33
C THR A 20 -41.01 8.18 -27.33
N VAL A 21 -41.94 8.96 -26.74
CA VAL A 21 -43.38 8.68 -26.49
C VAL A 21 -43.83 7.91 -25.24
N LEU A 22 -44.25 8.70 -24.24
CA LEU A 22 -45.62 8.90 -23.74
C LEU A 22 -46.66 7.75 -23.74
N ALA A 23 -47.28 7.64 -22.54
CA ALA A 23 -48.71 7.49 -22.25
C ALA A 23 -49.29 6.09 -21.92
N ASP A 24 -49.75 5.99 -20.67
CA ASP A 24 -51.14 5.62 -20.33
C ASP A 24 -51.47 6.29 -18.97
N LEU A 25 -52.27 7.36 -18.93
CA LEU A 25 -53.74 7.39 -18.69
C LEU A 25 -54.11 6.84 -17.29
N ALA A 26 -54.33 7.70 -16.29
CA ALA A 26 -55.53 8.51 -16.01
C ALA A 26 -56.59 7.79 -15.16
N ALA A 27 -56.90 8.34 -13.97
CA ALA A 27 -58.21 8.38 -13.29
C ALA A 27 -58.01 9.04 -11.89
N GLU A 28 -58.36 10.33 -11.73
CA GLU A 28 -59.63 10.86 -11.17
C GLU A 28 -59.69 10.90 -9.61
N GLU A 29 -59.40 12.11 -9.05
CA GLU A 29 -60.15 12.96 -8.08
C GLU A 29 -61.08 12.35 -6.98
N PRO A 30 -61.57 13.09 -5.95
CA PRO A 30 -61.14 14.34 -5.27
C PRO A 30 -61.21 14.27 -3.71
N GLY A 31 -60.73 15.31 -2.99
CA GLY A 31 -61.15 15.48 -1.59
C GLY A 31 -60.49 16.57 -0.72
N GLN A 32 -61.13 17.74 -0.70
CA GLN A 32 -61.33 18.64 0.45
C GLN A 32 -60.35 19.80 0.79
N THR A 33 -60.88 21.00 0.51
CA THR A 33 -60.99 22.21 1.37
C THR A 33 -59.78 23.14 1.59
N LEU A 34 -59.79 24.22 0.80
CA LEU A 34 -59.42 25.62 1.16
C LEU A 34 -60.56 26.23 2.02
N PRO A 35 -60.38 27.30 2.84
CA PRO A 35 -59.85 28.62 2.42
C PRO A 35 -59.05 29.39 3.52
N HIS A 36 -58.38 30.55 3.37
CA HIS A 36 -58.62 31.80 2.64
C HIS A 36 -57.28 32.61 2.55
N THR A 37 -56.82 33.00 1.34
CA THR A 37 -56.69 34.37 0.76
C THR A 37 -55.69 35.33 1.45
N THR A 38 -54.78 36.08 0.80
CA THR A 38 -54.65 36.64 -0.58
C THR A 38 -53.23 37.27 -0.68
N GLY A 39 -52.43 37.02 -1.73
CA GLY A 39 -52.28 37.87 -2.93
C GLY A 39 -50.97 38.69 -2.82
N ASP A 40 -50.00 38.74 -3.75
CA ASP A 40 -50.04 38.53 -5.19
C ASP A 40 -48.75 37.88 -5.74
N SER A 41 -48.96 36.98 -6.70
CA SER A 41 -48.08 36.53 -7.79
C SER A 41 -47.69 37.69 -8.73
N ILE A 42 -46.60 37.67 -9.50
CA ILE A 42 -46.45 36.87 -10.73
C ILE A 42 -44.96 36.71 -11.11
N THR A 43 -44.63 35.44 -11.33
CA THR A 43 -43.55 34.74 -12.03
C THR A 43 -43.20 35.31 -13.42
N ALA A 44 -41.99 35.16 -13.96
CA ALA A 44 -41.54 34.00 -14.76
C ALA A 44 -40.08 34.25 -15.19
N MET A 45 -39.09 33.40 -14.83
CA MET A 45 -38.65 32.12 -15.46
C MET A 45 -37.64 32.27 -16.63
N PRO A 46 -36.76 31.26 -16.87
CA PRO A 46 -35.31 31.50 -16.99
C PRO A 46 -34.62 30.93 -18.27
N LEU A 47 -33.29 31.10 -18.27
CA LEU A 47 -32.18 30.39 -18.95
C LEU A 47 -31.87 30.59 -20.46
N ALA A 48 -30.65 31.09 -20.68
CA ALA A 48 -29.67 30.81 -21.74
C ALA A 48 -30.03 31.08 -23.22
N VAL A 49 -29.16 31.85 -23.92
CA VAL A 49 -28.70 31.59 -25.30
C VAL A 49 -27.57 32.57 -25.69
N LEU A 50 -26.48 31.94 -26.16
CA LEU A 50 -25.41 32.32 -27.10
C LEU A 50 -24.41 33.46 -26.83
N SER A 51 -23.15 32.99 -26.77
CA SER A 51 -21.97 33.55 -27.42
C SER A 51 -22.22 34.03 -28.86
N GLU A 52 -21.87 35.29 -29.13
CA GLU A 52 -21.20 35.75 -30.35
C GLU A 52 -21.07 37.28 -30.22
N TYR A 53 -19.86 37.77 -29.98
CA TYR A 53 -19.25 38.89 -30.71
C TYR A 53 -17.88 39.17 -30.07
N LEU A 54 -16.84 38.87 -30.85
CA LEU A 54 -15.50 39.48 -30.86
C LEU A 54 -14.42 38.88 -29.96
N GLY A 55 -13.73 37.90 -30.54
CA GLY A 55 -12.27 37.85 -30.46
C GLY A 55 -11.61 38.81 -31.46
N ALA A 56 -10.35 39.14 -31.14
CA ALA A 56 -9.30 39.76 -31.96
C ALA A 56 -9.25 41.30 -32.06
N ALA A 57 -8.37 41.93 -31.25
CA ALA A 57 -7.14 42.57 -31.74
C ALA A 57 -6.34 43.18 -30.57
N GLY A 58 -5.06 42.82 -30.48
CA GLY A 58 -4.18 43.24 -29.41
C GLY A 58 -3.59 44.66 -29.56
N ARG A 59 -3.03 45.15 -28.46
CA ARG A 59 -1.75 45.89 -28.36
C ARG A 59 -1.58 46.39 -26.93
N ALA A 60 -0.35 46.27 -26.44
CA ALA A 60 0.13 46.88 -25.21
C ALA A 60 -0.23 48.37 -25.10
N GLY A 61 -0.53 48.84 -23.89
CA GLY A 61 -0.61 50.27 -23.60
C GLY A 61 -1.37 50.62 -22.31
N SER A 62 -0.63 50.71 -21.20
CA SER A 62 -0.77 51.70 -20.11
C SER A 62 -2.16 52.02 -19.52
N SER A 63 -2.28 51.69 -18.22
CA SER A 63 -2.86 52.46 -17.11
C SER A 63 -3.87 53.59 -17.40
N GLN A 64 -5.09 53.45 -16.86
CA GLN A 64 -5.66 54.48 -15.98
C GLN A 64 -6.86 53.94 -15.17
N SER A 65 -6.68 53.97 -13.86
CA SER A 65 -7.67 53.73 -12.81
C SER A 65 -8.74 54.82 -12.77
N ILE A 66 -10.01 54.43 -12.77
CA ILE A 66 -11.12 55.26 -12.29
C ILE A 66 -11.73 54.54 -11.09
N GLY A 67 -11.50 55.08 -9.90
CA GLY A 67 -12.10 54.59 -8.66
C GLY A 67 -13.55 55.03 -8.54
N LEU A 68 -14.41 54.09 -8.15
CA LEU A 68 -15.75 54.36 -7.61
C LEU A 68 -15.86 53.65 -6.27
N SER A 69 -15.86 54.43 -5.20
CA SER A 69 -16.10 53.95 -3.84
C SER A 69 -17.59 53.70 -3.64
N ILE A 70 -17.94 52.57 -3.03
CA ILE A 70 -19.26 52.38 -2.42
C ILE A 70 -19.02 52.22 -0.92
N SER A 71 -19.49 53.19 -0.14
CA SER A 71 -19.45 53.19 1.33
C SER A 71 -20.79 52.69 1.85
N SER A 72 -20.77 51.72 2.77
CA SER A 72 -21.91 51.39 3.62
C SER A 72 -21.55 51.65 5.08
N THR A 73 -22.05 52.77 5.61
CA THR A 73 -22.03 53.11 7.03
C THR A 73 -23.24 52.51 7.72
N LEU A 74 -23.05 51.79 8.84
CA LEU A 74 -24.04 51.69 9.90
C LEU A 74 -23.40 52.16 11.21
N ARG A 75 -24.08 53.11 11.86
CA ARG A 75 -23.76 53.69 13.17
C ARG A 75 -24.26 52.76 14.25
N ASP A 76 -23.47 52.60 15.30
CA ASP A 76 -23.99 52.43 16.66
C ASP A 76 -23.38 53.47 17.60
N GLN A 77 -24.21 53.91 18.55
CA GLN A 77 -23.90 54.93 19.55
C GLN A 77 -23.09 54.31 20.68
N ASP A 78 -21.85 54.81 20.85
CA ASP A 78 -21.17 55.11 22.12
C ASP A 78 -19.69 54.67 22.11
N GLY A 79 -18.80 55.66 22.06
CA GLY A 79 -17.47 55.59 22.68
C GLY A 79 -16.30 55.15 21.79
N TRP A 80 -15.50 56.12 21.35
CA TRP A 80 -14.16 55.93 20.80
C TRP A 80 -13.13 55.56 21.88
N GLN A 81 -12.26 54.59 21.62
CA GLN A 81 -10.87 54.64 22.09
C GLN A 81 -9.90 53.98 21.09
N GLU A 82 -8.96 54.78 20.60
CA GLU A 82 -7.85 54.42 19.71
C GLU A 82 -6.72 53.71 20.45
N TRP A 83 -5.99 52.83 19.76
CA TRP A 83 -4.56 52.58 19.99
C TRP A 83 -3.76 52.65 18.67
N PRO A 84 -2.49 53.08 18.69
CA PRO A 84 -1.84 53.77 17.58
C PRO A 84 -1.13 52.86 16.59
N LEU A 85 -1.18 53.27 15.31
CA LEU A 85 -0.34 52.78 14.22
C LEU A 85 1.13 53.20 14.43
N ALA A 86 2.05 52.23 14.31
CA ALA A 86 3.41 52.49 13.85
C ALA A 86 3.58 51.88 12.46
N GLN A 87 3.85 52.77 11.50
CA GLN A 87 3.88 52.58 10.07
C GLN A 87 5.24 52.01 9.58
N LYS A 88 5.12 51.01 8.70
CA LYS A 88 5.75 50.88 7.37
C LYS A 88 7.27 50.83 7.23
N GLY A 89 7.70 49.73 6.61
CA GLY A 89 8.51 49.73 5.39
C GLY A 89 8.74 48.28 4.93
N LEU A 90 8.62 47.86 3.66
CA LEU A 90 8.28 48.54 2.41
C LEU A 90 8.19 47.44 1.31
N LEU A 91 7.03 47.32 0.67
CA LEU A 91 6.74 47.00 -0.76
C LEU A 91 7.27 45.70 -1.44
N ALA A 92 6.32 44.83 -1.81
CA ALA A 92 6.01 44.38 -3.19
C ALA A 92 4.74 43.49 -3.13
N THR A 93 3.51 43.93 -3.45
CA THR A 93 2.81 44.04 -4.76
C THR A 93 2.70 42.73 -5.56
N GLU A 94 1.65 41.93 -5.27
CA GLU A 94 0.50 41.49 -6.11
C GLU A 94 -0.52 40.83 -5.14
N PRO A 95 -1.82 40.74 -5.44
CA PRO A 95 -2.83 40.29 -4.50
C PRO A 95 -2.92 38.77 -4.56
N ASP A 96 -2.19 38.09 -3.69
CA ASP A 96 -2.69 36.79 -3.25
C ASP A 96 -4.01 37.09 -2.54
N ASP A 97 -5.08 36.44 -2.97
CA ASP A 97 -6.24 36.21 -2.14
C ASP A 97 -5.71 35.60 -0.84
N LEU A 98 -5.43 36.47 0.13
CA LEU A 98 -5.27 36.11 1.53
C LEU A 98 -6.67 35.65 1.96
N LEU A 99 -6.98 34.41 1.58
CA LEU A 99 -8.02 33.61 2.17
C LEU A 99 -7.74 33.64 3.66
N VAL A 100 -8.51 34.44 4.37
CA VAL A 100 -8.62 34.31 5.82
C VAL A 100 -9.37 33.00 6.01
N PHE A 101 -8.62 31.90 6.08
CA PHE A 101 -9.15 30.57 6.30
C PHE A 101 -9.92 30.58 7.61
N THR A 102 -11.23 30.34 7.54
CA THR A 102 -12.03 30.03 8.73
C THR A 102 -12.37 28.56 8.67
N GLU A 103 -12.05 27.84 9.75
CA GLU A 103 -12.25 26.38 9.95
C GLU A 103 -13.58 25.83 9.41
N GLY A 104 -14.63 26.68 9.34
CA GLY A 104 -15.99 26.27 9.02
C GLY A 104 -16.33 26.01 7.55
N ASP A 105 -15.71 26.73 6.59
CA ASP A 105 -16.14 26.66 5.18
C ASP A 105 -15.31 25.67 4.34
N ASP A 106 -13.98 25.62 4.53
CA ASP A 106 -13.08 24.81 3.70
C ASP A 106 -13.05 23.32 4.09
N LEU A 107 -13.24 23.01 5.37
CA LEU A 107 -13.31 21.62 5.84
C LEU A 107 -14.68 20.98 5.64
N LYS A 108 -15.71 21.76 5.32
CA LYS A 108 -17.07 21.25 5.14
C LYS A 108 -17.18 20.15 4.09
N PRO A 109 -16.67 20.30 2.85
CA PRO A 109 -16.72 19.22 1.85
C PRO A 109 -15.95 17.97 2.32
N ILE A 110 -14.79 18.16 2.95
CA ILE A 110 -13.97 17.07 3.49
C ILE A 110 -14.73 16.30 4.57
N TRP A 111 -15.42 17.00 5.47
CA TRP A 111 -16.24 16.37 6.50
C TRP A 111 -17.38 15.52 5.92
N GLU A 112 -17.99 15.95 4.82
CA GLU A 112 -19.02 15.14 4.16
C GLU A 112 -18.44 13.87 3.52
N GLU A 113 -17.22 13.95 2.97
CA GLU A 113 -16.50 12.80 2.45
C GLU A 113 -16.10 11.81 3.56
N VAL A 114 -15.51 12.29 4.65
CA VAL A 114 -15.19 11.50 5.84
C VAL A 114 -16.44 10.78 6.38
N LYS A 115 -17.57 11.49 6.52
CA LYS A 115 -18.83 10.88 6.96
C LYS A 115 -19.33 9.81 5.99
N SER A 116 -19.14 10.01 4.67
CA SER A 116 -19.48 9.02 3.66
C SER A 116 -18.65 7.75 3.84
N HIS A 117 -17.33 7.89 3.97
CA HIS A 117 -16.42 6.76 4.20
C HIS A 117 -16.76 5.99 5.47
N LEU A 118 -16.99 6.69 6.59
CA LEU A 118 -17.40 6.08 7.86
C LEU A 118 -18.76 5.38 7.74
N SER A 119 -19.72 5.97 7.03
CA SER A 119 -21.03 5.37 6.80
C SER A 119 -20.94 4.08 5.99
N ASP A 120 -20.14 4.07 4.93
CA ASP A 120 -19.92 2.89 4.09
C ASP A 120 -19.20 1.78 4.86
N TRP A 121 -18.16 2.13 5.62
CA TRP A 121 -17.46 1.19 6.49
C TRP A 121 -18.38 0.59 7.56
N ARG A 122 -19.20 1.42 8.22
CA ARG A 122 -20.10 0.99 9.30
C ARG A 122 -21.18 0.01 8.84
N GLN A 123 -21.53 0.00 7.56
CA GLN A 123 -22.49 -0.94 6.96
C GLN A 123 -21.88 -2.31 6.64
N ARG A 124 -20.56 -2.46 6.69
CA ARG A 124 -19.89 -3.75 6.42
C ARG A 124 -20.15 -4.74 7.54
N ALA A 125 -20.33 -6.02 7.20
CA ALA A 125 -20.63 -7.06 8.19
C ALA A 125 -19.51 -7.27 9.23
N ASN A 126 -18.27 -6.86 8.90
CA ASN A 126 -17.07 -7.03 9.72
C ASN A 126 -16.60 -5.75 10.42
N TRP A 127 -17.31 -4.62 10.39
CA TRP A 127 -16.83 -3.37 11.00
C TRP A 127 -16.42 -3.54 12.48
N SER A 128 -17.15 -4.37 13.23
CA SER A 128 -16.84 -4.65 14.63
C SER A 128 -15.60 -5.54 14.82
N LEU A 129 -15.24 -6.33 13.82
CA LEU A 129 -13.97 -7.07 13.78
C LEU A 129 -12.82 -6.11 13.44
N ASP A 130 -13.04 -5.19 12.51
CA ASP A 130 -12.07 -4.14 12.16
C ASP A 130 -11.72 -3.31 13.41
N MET A 131 -12.73 -2.87 14.17
CA MET A 131 -12.53 -2.17 15.45
C MET A 131 -11.71 -3.00 16.46
N ARG A 132 -11.87 -4.33 16.49
CA ARG A 132 -11.08 -5.19 17.38
C ARG A 132 -9.63 -5.33 16.94
N GLN A 133 -9.42 -5.29 15.63
CA GLN A 133 -8.10 -5.40 15.04
C GLN A 133 -7.26 -4.15 15.26
N VAL A 134 -7.91 -2.98 15.29
CA VAL A 134 -7.28 -1.67 15.51
C VAL A 134 -7.17 -1.37 17.00
N PHE A 135 -8.30 -1.28 17.71
CA PHE A 135 -8.38 -0.74 19.07
C PHE A 135 -8.36 -1.79 20.18
N GLY A 136 -8.02 -3.05 19.84
CA GLY A 136 -8.03 -4.17 20.79
C GLY A 136 -9.43 -4.62 21.23
N GLU A 137 -9.54 -5.23 22.42
CA GLU A 137 -10.81 -5.83 22.91
C GLU A 137 -11.39 -5.13 24.15
N SER A 138 -10.73 -4.08 24.66
CA SER A 138 -11.10 -3.39 25.91
C SER A 138 -12.33 -2.50 25.79
N TRP A 139 -12.65 -2.03 24.59
CA TRP A 139 -13.79 -1.15 24.33
C TRP A 139 -15.13 -1.89 24.36
N HIS A 140 -16.21 -1.14 24.55
CA HIS A 140 -17.57 -1.67 24.60
C HIS A 140 -18.37 -1.35 23.34
N LEU A 141 -18.99 -2.39 22.74
CA LEU A 141 -19.73 -2.26 21.47
C LEU A 141 -20.75 -1.13 21.46
N GLY A 142 -21.62 -1.04 22.47
CA GLY A 142 -22.63 0.02 22.51
C GLY A 142 -22.04 1.44 22.60
N GLN A 143 -20.87 1.62 23.19
CA GLN A 143 -20.19 2.92 23.25
C GLN A 143 -19.54 3.26 21.91
N ALA A 144 -18.89 2.28 21.28
CA ALA A 144 -18.33 2.43 19.94
C ALA A 144 -19.42 2.77 18.91
N GLU A 145 -20.58 2.10 18.97
CA GLU A 145 -21.72 2.40 18.09
C GLU A 145 -22.21 3.83 18.27
N GLN A 146 -22.41 4.28 19.51
CA GLN A 146 -22.84 5.65 19.81
C GLN A 146 -21.82 6.70 19.35
N LEU A 147 -20.54 6.46 19.57
CA LEU A 147 -19.47 7.38 19.18
C LEU A 147 -19.40 7.51 17.66
N ILE A 148 -19.37 6.40 16.93
CA ILE A 148 -19.29 6.38 15.46
C ILE A 148 -20.54 7.05 14.85
N GLU A 149 -21.73 6.75 15.36
CA GLU A 149 -22.97 7.43 14.94
C GLU A 149 -22.95 8.94 15.27
N GLY A 150 -22.35 9.30 16.40
CA GLY A 150 -22.08 10.70 16.78
C GLY A 150 -21.18 11.41 15.77
N ILE A 151 -20.11 10.76 15.30
CA ILE A 151 -19.19 11.31 14.30
C ILE A 151 -19.90 11.46 12.95
N ILE A 152 -20.59 10.41 12.49
CA ILE A 152 -21.34 10.41 11.21
C ILE A 152 -22.41 11.51 11.20
N SER A 153 -23.11 11.71 12.32
CA SER A 153 -24.13 12.76 12.45
C SER A 153 -23.55 14.17 12.71
N GLY A 154 -22.23 14.29 12.91
CA GLY A 154 -21.55 15.55 13.23
C GLY A 154 -21.76 16.03 14.67
N GLN A 155 -22.30 15.19 15.55
CA GLN A 155 -22.53 15.49 16.97
C GLN A 155 -21.30 15.24 17.85
N ALA A 156 -20.39 14.36 17.43
CA ALA A 156 -19.14 14.07 18.11
C ALA A 156 -17.96 14.40 17.18
N ARG A 157 -17.13 15.38 17.57
CA ARG A 157 -15.92 15.77 16.83
C ARG A 157 -14.88 16.39 17.76
N PRO A 158 -13.57 16.20 17.50
CA PRO A 158 -12.53 16.95 18.19
C PRO A 158 -12.54 18.43 17.76
N GLN A 159 -11.86 19.28 18.52
CA GLN A 159 -11.57 20.66 18.08
C GLN A 159 -10.43 20.63 17.06
N ILE A 160 -10.55 21.31 15.92
CA ILE A 160 -9.48 21.39 14.92
C ILE A 160 -8.73 22.71 15.06
N GLU A 161 -7.41 22.64 15.04
CA GLU A 161 -6.51 23.79 14.97
C GLU A 161 -5.66 23.65 13.71
N LEU A 162 -5.67 24.69 12.86
CA LEU A 162 -4.79 24.74 11.69
C LEU A 162 -3.41 25.23 12.13
N VAL A 163 -2.38 24.52 11.70
CA VAL A 163 -0.99 24.76 12.05
C VAL A 163 -0.12 24.71 10.80
N PRO A 164 0.82 25.64 10.58
CA PRO A 164 1.76 25.52 9.47
C PRO A 164 2.59 24.25 9.57
N LEU A 165 2.80 23.53 8.47
CA LEU A 165 3.54 22.27 8.43
C LEU A 165 4.92 22.37 9.10
N ALA A 166 5.62 23.50 8.95
CA ALA A 166 6.92 23.72 9.57
C ALA A 166 6.89 23.73 11.12
N SER A 167 5.73 24.05 11.71
CA SER A 167 5.51 24.03 13.16
C SER A 167 4.97 22.67 13.62
N LEU A 168 4.13 22.02 12.82
CA LEU A 168 3.54 20.72 13.13
C LEU A 168 4.54 19.57 12.95
N GLN A 169 5.36 19.64 11.90
CA GLN A 169 6.32 18.60 11.44
C GLN A 169 5.67 17.24 11.13
N ALA A 170 4.36 17.25 10.92
CA ALA A 170 3.50 16.12 10.58
C ALA A 170 2.32 16.65 9.74
N LYS A 171 1.59 15.76 9.06
CA LYS A 171 0.40 16.12 8.28
C LYS A 171 -0.80 16.43 9.18
N GLY A 172 -0.91 15.69 10.27
CA GLY A 172 -1.88 15.85 11.34
C GLY A 172 -1.25 15.51 12.69
N ALA A 173 -1.94 15.87 13.78
CA ALA A 173 -1.63 15.34 15.10
C ALA A 173 -2.83 15.41 16.06
N PHE A 174 -3.04 14.39 16.88
CA PHE A 174 -4.13 14.33 17.86
C PHE A 174 -3.61 14.41 19.30
N ALA A 175 -4.10 15.40 20.06
CA ALA A 175 -3.80 15.60 21.46
C ALA A 175 -4.95 15.08 22.35
N ALA A 176 -4.90 13.79 22.72
CA ALA A 176 -5.95 13.13 23.51
C ALA A 176 -6.34 13.88 24.80
N ALA A 177 -5.36 14.35 25.57
CA ALA A 177 -5.59 15.05 26.85
C ALA A 177 -6.37 16.38 26.71
N HIS A 178 -6.41 16.95 25.50
CA HIS A 178 -7.08 18.22 25.20
C HIS A 178 -8.25 18.06 24.23
N ASN A 179 -8.49 16.85 23.72
CA ASN A 179 -9.46 16.55 22.67
C ASN A 179 -9.32 17.50 21.46
N ARG A 180 -8.09 17.65 20.99
CA ARG A 180 -7.71 18.62 19.96
C ARG A 180 -6.90 17.95 18.86
N LEU A 181 -7.29 18.21 17.62
CA LEU A 181 -6.64 17.78 16.40
C LEU A 181 -5.92 19.00 15.81
N PHE A 182 -4.65 18.82 15.44
CA PHE A 182 -3.86 19.80 14.72
C PHE A 182 -3.70 19.32 13.28
N LEU A 183 -3.85 20.22 12.31
CA LEU A 183 -3.81 19.86 10.89
C LEU A 183 -2.91 20.83 10.13
N ALA A 184 -2.08 20.29 9.24
CA ALA A 184 -1.24 21.11 8.38
C ALA A 184 -2.09 21.99 7.45
N GLU A 185 -1.92 23.32 7.52
CA GLU A 185 -2.61 24.30 6.68
C GLU A 185 -2.41 24.02 5.18
N GLU A 186 -1.25 23.50 4.81
CA GLU A 186 -0.85 23.19 3.45
C GLU A 186 -1.69 22.08 2.79
N LEU A 187 -2.46 21.31 3.58
CA LEU A 187 -3.39 20.29 3.08
C LEU A 187 -4.73 20.87 2.62
N LEU A 188 -5.06 22.13 2.95
CA LEU A 188 -6.33 22.77 2.57
C LEU A 188 -6.45 23.09 1.07
N GLN A 189 -5.45 22.73 0.28
CA GLN A 189 -5.46 22.94 -1.16
C GLN A 189 -6.46 21.98 -1.82
N PRO A 190 -7.31 22.43 -2.78
CA PRO A 190 -8.26 21.55 -3.46
C PRO A 190 -7.64 20.32 -4.12
N ALA A 191 -6.38 20.42 -4.58
CA ALA A 191 -5.63 19.30 -5.16
C ALA A 191 -5.25 18.20 -4.14
N LYS A 192 -5.34 18.50 -2.83
CA LYS A 192 -4.98 17.60 -1.72
C LYS A 192 -6.19 17.10 -0.94
N ALA A 193 -7.40 17.22 -1.50
CA ALA A 193 -8.63 16.79 -0.83
C ALA A 193 -8.59 15.33 -0.35
N ASP A 194 -8.13 14.41 -1.21
CA ASP A 194 -8.02 12.98 -0.87
C ASP A 194 -7.02 12.73 0.27
N GLU A 195 -5.87 13.42 0.23
CA GLU A 195 -4.84 13.35 1.28
C GLU A 195 -5.37 13.91 2.61
N LEU A 196 -6.03 15.07 2.55
CA LEU A 196 -6.65 15.69 3.70
C LEU A 196 -7.75 14.81 4.31
N THR A 197 -8.57 14.16 3.49
CA THR A 197 -9.57 13.18 3.92
C THR A 197 -8.91 11.99 4.62
N ALA A 198 -7.80 11.46 4.08
CA ALA A 198 -7.06 10.35 4.70
C ALA A 198 -6.46 10.74 6.05
N VAL A 199 -5.78 11.88 6.13
CA VAL A 199 -5.21 12.42 7.38
C VAL A 199 -6.32 12.66 8.42
N LEU A 200 -7.44 13.24 8.02
CA LEU A 200 -8.55 13.48 8.96
C LEU A 200 -9.18 12.18 9.47
N LEU A 201 -9.24 11.12 8.65
CA LEU A 201 -9.68 9.80 9.10
C LEU A 201 -8.71 9.16 10.09
N GLU A 202 -7.41 9.35 9.89
CA GLU A 202 -6.34 8.84 10.75
C GLU A 202 -6.39 9.50 12.14
N GLU A 203 -6.45 10.83 12.18
CA GLU A 203 -6.60 11.58 13.42
C GLU A 203 -7.94 11.31 14.13
N LEU A 204 -8.99 10.97 13.38
CA LEU A 204 -10.24 10.49 13.96
C LEU A 204 -10.11 9.08 14.57
N GLY A 205 -9.21 8.25 14.05
CA GLY A 205 -8.87 6.97 14.65
C GLY A 205 -8.28 7.14 16.04
N HIS A 206 -7.28 8.01 16.21
CA HIS A 206 -6.72 8.36 17.53
C HIS A 206 -7.77 8.98 18.46
N PHE A 207 -8.64 9.85 17.94
CA PHE A 207 -9.78 10.37 18.71
C PHE A 207 -10.70 9.24 19.19
N ILE A 208 -11.05 8.29 18.32
CA ILE A 208 -11.90 7.15 18.65
C ILE A 208 -11.22 6.27 19.71
N ASP A 209 -9.94 5.96 19.57
CA ASP A 209 -9.20 5.16 20.55
C ASP A 209 -9.26 5.84 21.93
N ALA A 210 -8.89 7.11 22.00
CA ALA A 210 -8.88 7.87 23.25
C ALA A 210 -10.27 8.02 23.93
N GLN A 211 -11.37 7.91 23.18
CA GLN A 211 -12.72 7.90 23.75
C GLN A 211 -13.15 6.51 24.23
N LEU A 212 -12.66 5.45 23.61
CA LEU A 212 -13.11 4.07 23.86
C LEU A 212 -12.21 3.30 24.82
N ASN A 213 -10.91 3.61 24.79
CA ASN A 213 -9.88 2.96 25.57
C ASN A 213 -9.29 3.92 26.61
N TRP A 214 -8.89 3.35 27.75
CA TRP A 214 -8.22 4.09 28.82
C TRP A 214 -6.70 4.11 28.68
N VAL A 215 -6.19 3.15 27.92
CA VAL A 215 -4.79 2.99 27.58
C VAL A 215 -4.77 2.96 26.06
N ASP A 216 -3.91 3.80 25.50
CA ASP A 216 -3.67 3.89 24.08
C ASP A 216 -3.35 2.51 23.46
N SER A 217 -3.86 2.30 22.25
CA SER A 217 -3.68 1.07 21.49
C SER A 217 -2.28 1.05 20.85
N PRO A 218 -1.59 -0.11 20.81
CA PRO A 218 -0.21 -0.14 20.31
C PRO A 218 -0.14 0.01 18.78
N GLY A 219 0.87 0.74 18.33
CA GLY A 219 1.09 1.04 16.91
C GLY A 219 0.42 2.36 16.53
N ASP A 220 0.39 2.66 15.23
CA ASP A 220 -0.39 3.77 14.69
C ASP A 220 -1.81 3.27 14.38
N GLU A 221 -2.65 3.23 15.43
CA GLU A 221 -4.03 2.79 15.37
C GLU A 221 -4.91 3.76 14.56
N GLY A 222 -4.54 5.03 14.51
CA GLY A 222 -5.10 6.05 13.63
C GLY A 222 -5.00 5.66 12.16
N ALA A 223 -3.79 5.41 11.67
CA ALA A 223 -3.54 5.06 10.28
C ALA A 223 -4.14 3.70 9.95
N MET A 224 -4.10 2.75 10.89
CA MET A 224 -4.75 1.44 10.73
C MET A 224 -6.26 1.58 10.55
N PHE A 225 -6.90 2.45 11.34
CA PHE A 225 -8.31 2.77 11.20
C PHE A 225 -8.63 3.41 9.85
N ALA A 226 -7.87 4.45 9.46
CA ALA A 226 -8.06 5.13 8.17
C ALA A 226 -7.93 4.17 6.99
N ALA A 227 -6.92 3.29 7.00
CA ALA A 227 -6.70 2.28 5.96
C ALA A 227 -7.86 1.28 5.84
N LEU A 228 -8.43 0.83 6.97
CA LEU A 228 -9.60 -0.06 6.99
C LEU A 228 -10.85 0.62 6.45
N VAL A 229 -11.11 1.85 6.88
CA VAL A 229 -12.26 2.64 6.42
C VAL A 229 -12.19 2.84 4.91
N GLN A 230 -11.02 3.17 4.38
CA GLN A 230 -10.79 3.43 2.95
C GLN A 230 -10.53 2.17 2.11
N GLN A 231 -10.42 0.99 2.72
CA GLN A 231 -10.08 -0.29 2.05
C GLN A 231 -8.70 -0.30 1.37
N GLN A 232 -7.75 0.45 1.91
CA GLN A 232 -6.39 0.57 1.39
C GLN A 232 -5.41 -0.27 2.23
N LEU A 233 -5.51 -1.59 2.14
CA LEU A 233 -4.73 -2.49 2.99
C LEU A 233 -3.84 -3.44 2.20
N SER A 234 -2.54 -3.33 2.44
CA SER A 234 -1.57 -4.41 2.20
C SER A 234 -1.07 -4.95 3.55
N PRO A 235 -0.71 -6.24 3.64
CA PRO A 235 -0.12 -6.82 4.84
C PRO A 235 1.18 -6.12 5.28
N GLU A 236 1.94 -5.59 4.33
CA GLU A 236 3.17 -4.85 4.57
C GLU A 236 2.89 -3.50 5.22
N ILE A 237 1.89 -2.75 4.72
CA ILE A 237 1.43 -1.50 5.35
C ILE A 237 0.96 -1.79 6.77
N TRP A 238 0.13 -2.82 6.95
CA TRP A 238 -0.42 -3.20 8.25
C TRP A 238 0.65 -3.60 9.28
N ALA A 239 1.67 -4.36 8.88
CA ALA A 239 2.76 -4.74 9.76
C ALA A 239 3.66 -3.56 10.13
N ALA A 240 3.83 -2.60 9.22
CA ALA A 240 4.56 -1.37 9.49
C ALA A 240 3.80 -0.48 10.49
N LEU A 241 2.51 -0.21 10.27
CA LEU A 241 1.70 0.63 11.17
C LEU A 241 1.64 0.05 12.59
N LYS A 242 1.53 -1.29 12.72
CA LYS A 242 1.55 -1.95 14.04
C LYS A 242 2.86 -1.82 14.82
N ALA A 243 3.95 -1.52 14.13
CA ALA A 243 5.27 -1.34 14.73
C ALA A 243 5.68 0.13 14.80
N GLU A 244 4.84 1.02 14.27
CA GLU A 244 5.06 2.46 14.23
C GLU A 244 4.83 3.05 15.62
N ASP A 245 5.71 3.97 16.00
CA ASP A 245 5.55 4.82 17.19
C ASP A 245 5.44 6.24 16.65
N ASP A 246 4.22 6.71 16.56
CA ASP A 246 3.80 8.00 16.04
C ASP A 246 3.65 9.05 17.15
N THR A 247 4.08 8.70 18.38
CA THR A 247 4.02 9.62 19.51
C THR A 247 5.06 10.74 19.39
N ALA A 248 4.63 11.97 19.64
CA ALA A 248 5.49 13.15 19.57
C ALA A 248 5.11 14.23 20.59
N GLY A 249 6.01 15.21 20.73
CA GLY A 249 5.77 16.44 21.48
C GLY A 249 5.58 17.62 20.55
N LEU A 250 4.37 18.19 20.49
CA LEU A 250 4.06 19.39 19.71
C LEU A 250 4.13 20.64 20.59
N THR A 251 4.88 21.65 20.20
CA THR A 251 4.85 22.97 20.86
C THR A 251 4.09 23.98 20.00
N TRP A 252 2.89 24.37 20.44
CA TRP A 252 2.03 25.32 19.73
C TRP A 252 1.61 26.45 20.67
N GLN A 253 1.77 27.70 20.21
CA GLN A 253 1.46 28.92 20.99
C GLN A 253 2.07 28.97 22.40
N GLY A 254 3.25 28.37 22.59
CA GLY A 254 3.94 28.31 23.89
C GLY A 254 3.40 27.26 24.86
N GLN A 255 2.47 26.41 24.44
CA GLN A 255 2.03 25.21 25.15
C GLN A 255 2.62 23.97 24.49
N THR A 256 2.91 22.94 25.29
CA THR A 256 3.39 21.64 24.79
C THR A 256 2.30 20.60 24.94
N PHE A 257 2.02 19.89 23.86
CA PHE A 257 1.05 18.82 23.73
C PHE A 257 1.79 17.50 23.49
N ALA A 258 1.40 16.45 24.21
CA ALA A 258 1.72 15.09 23.78
C ALA A 258 0.69 14.70 22.72
N VAL A 259 1.17 14.22 21.59
CA VAL A 259 0.34 13.94 20.42
C VAL A 259 0.72 12.61 19.79
N GLU A 260 -0.23 12.00 19.10
CA GLU A 260 -0.05 10.99 18.05
C GLU A 260 -0.11 11.72 16.70
N GLN A 261 0.64 11.27 15.69
CA GLN A 261 0.89 12.06 14.48
C GLN A 261 0.70 11.27 13.19
N ALA A 262 -0.09 11.83 12.27
CA ALA A 262 0.02 11.46 10.86
C ALA A 262 1.37 11.89 10.27
N SER A 263 2.31 10.96 10.21
CA SER A 263 3.72 11.20 9.87
C SER A 263 3.92 11.68 8.43
N LEU A 264 4.96 12.49 8.22
CA LEU A 264 5.52 12.70 6.89
C LEU A 264 6.33 11.47 6.50
N GLU A 265 6.07 10.89 5.33
CA GLU A 265 6.85 9.75 4.83
C GLU A 265 8.35 10.12 4.78
N ASP A 266 9.18 9.38 5.50
CA ASP A 266 10.55 9.81 5.87
C ASP A 266 11.57 9.69 4.73
N GLY A 267 11.15 9.17 3.56
CA GLY A 267 11.98 9.03 2.37
C GLY A 267 13.15 8.06 2.55
N VAL A 268 13.08 7.14 3.52
CA VAL A 268 14.11 6.15 3.80
C VAL A 268 13.77 4.82 3.13
N LEU A 269 14.77 4.21 2.48
CA LEU A 269 14.65 2.89 1.87
C LEU A 269 15.39 1.85 2.73
N THR A 270 14.90 0.61 2.74
CA THR A 270 15.52 -0.55 3.39
C THR A 270 16.10 -1.47 2.32
N VAL A 271 17.37 -1.83 2.48
CA VAL A 271 18.06 -2.73 1.56
C VAL A 271 17.56 -4.16 1.74
N GLY A 272 17.22 -4.82 0.64
CA GLY A 272 16.77 -6.20 0.63
C GLY A 272 17.85 -7.20 1.08
N ALA A 273 17.42 -8.43 1.37
CA ALA A 273 18.29 -9.47 1.93
C ALA A 273 19.51 -9.83 1.05
N SER A 274 19.49 -9.50 -0.25
CA SER A 274 20.63 -9.71 -1.16
C SER A 274 21.81 -8.76 -0.89
N GLY A 275 21.56 -7.61 -0.25
CA GLY A 275 22.56 -6.53 -0.12
C GLY A 275 22.97 -5.92 -1.47
N GLN A 276 22.23 -6.18 -2.56
CA GLN A 276 22.48 -5.60 -3.87
C GLN A 276 21.38 -4.61 -4.21
N VAL A 277 21.79 -3.38 -4.54
CA VAL A 277 20.91 -2.29 -4.97
C VAL A 277 21.25 -1.93 -6.40
N THR A 278 20.26 -2.01 -7.27
CA THR A 278 20.38 -1.68 -8.69
C THR A 278 19.81 -0.28 -8.91
N VAL A 279 20.53 0.58 -9.63
CA VAL A 279 20.06 1.92 -9.99
C VAL A 279 20.13 2.10 -11.51
N GLN A 280 19.06 2.66 -12.09
CA GLN A 280 19.01 3.07 -13.48
C GLN A 280 18.59 4.54 -13.57
N TYR A 281 19.32 5.34 -14.34
CA TYR A 281 18.97 6.73 -14.60
C TYR A 281 17.95 6.80 -15.75
N VAL A 282 16.73 7.26 -15.46
CA VAL A 282 15.57 7.11 -16.34
C VAL A 282 15.28 8.38 -17.12
N TYR A 283 15.17 9.52 -16.46
CA TYR A 283 14.83 10.79 -17.11
C TYR A 283 15.63 11.95 -16.51
N ASP A 284 15.99 12.89 -17.38
CA ASP A 284 16.73 14.11 -17.10
C ASP A 284 15.93 15.29 -17.71
N GLY A 285 15.29 16.06 -16.83
CA GLY A 285 14.48 17.23 -17.19
C GLY A 285 15.03 18.57 -16.68
N GLY A 286 15.96 18.50 -15.72
CA GLY A 286 16.49 19.66 -15.03
C GLY A 286 17.48 20.48 -15.87
N SER A 287 17.67 21.75 -15.49
CA SER A 287 18.69 22.62 -16.10
C SER A 287 20.07 22.49 -15.43
N TYR A 288 20.20 21.65 -14.41
CA TYR A 288 21.46 21.44 -13.70
C TYR A 288 22.22 20.20 -14.19
N SER A 289 23.43 20.01 -13.64
CA SER A 289 24.29 18.87 -13.95
C SER A 289 24.89 18.35 -12.65
N GLY A 290 24.16 17.41 -12.05
CA GLY A 290 24.30 16.99 -10.67
C GLY A 290 24.85 15.58 -10.46
N GLN A 291 24.78 15.14 -9.21
CA GLN A 291 25.04 13.76 -8.80
C GLN A 291 23.98 13.27 -7.83
N VAL A 292 23.56 12.02 -8.00
CA VAL A 292 22.72 11.30 -7.04
C VAL A 292 23.56 10.26 -6.32
N ALA A 293 23.40 10.16 -5.01
CA ALA A 293 24.10 9.21 -4.17
C ALA A 293 23.15 8.47 -3.21
N LEU A 294 23.54 7.24 -2.89
CA LEU A 294 22.94 6.44 -1.82
C LEU A 294 23.90 6.36 -0.64
N PHE A 295 23.38 6.47 0.58
CA PHE A 295 24.19 6.32 1.79
C PHE A 295 23.40 5.64 2.92
N SER A 296 24.12 4.83 3.70
CA SER A 296 23.61 4.17 4.91
C SER A 296 23.34 5.20 6.01
N LEU A 297 22.25 5.03 6.74
CA LEU A 297 21.90 5.80 7.94
C LEU A 297 22.39 5.14 9.23
N THR A 298 22.77 3.86 9.19
CA THR A 298 23.25 3.13 10.38
C THR A 298 24.45 3.84 11.02
N GLY A 299 24.37 4.17 12.30
CA GLY A 299 25.40 4.92 13.02
C GLY A 299 25.35 6.44 12.82
N MET A 300 24.28 6.99 12.24
CA MET A 300 24.03 8.44 12.13
C MET A 300 22.96 8.96 13.10
N GLU A 301 22.52 8.16 14.07
CA GLU A 301 21.38 8.44 14.96
C GLU A 301 21.59 9.68 15.84
N ASN A 302 22.85 10.06 16.08
CA ASN A 302 23.22 11.25 16.86
C ASN A 302 23.48 12.49 16.00
N LEU A 303 23.26 12.42 14.68
CA LEU A 303 23.44 13.54 13.77
C LEU A 303 22.07 14.14 13.45
N GLN A 304 21.89 15.43 13.78
CA GLN A 304 20.68 16.14 13.41
C GLN A 304 20.56 16.20 11.87
N PRO A 305 19.45 15.72 11.27
CA PRO A 305 19.20 15.83 9.83
C PRO A 305 19.38 17.27 9.33
N GLY A 306 20.02 17.43 8.17
CA GLY A 306 20.28 18.74 7.55
C GLY A 306 21.39 19.57 8.21
N SER A 307 21.95 19.12 9.35
CA SER A 307 23.12 19.76 9.96
C SER A 307 24.37 19.58 9.11
N GLN A 308 25.36 20.46 9.31
CA GLN A 308 26.65 20.36 8.62
C GLN A 308 27.34 18.99 8.87
N ALA A 309 27.21 18.44 10.08
CA ALA A 309 27.77 17.15 10.43
C ALA A 309 27.08 15.99 9.68
N PHE A 310 25.74 16.04 9.59
CA PHE A 310 24.96 15.08 8.81
C PHE A 310 25.35 15.12 7.33
N ILE A 311 25.36 16.31 6.73
CA ILE A 311 25.70 16.52 5.32
C ILE A 311 27.10 16.00 5.00
N GLN A 312 28.08 16.32 5.86
CA GLN A 312 29.46 15.89 5.67
C GLN A 312 29.62 14.37 5.77
N GLU A 313 28.93 13.73 6.73
CA GLU A 313 28.98 12.28 6.91
C GLU A 313 28.26 11.54 5.77
N ALA A 314 27.10 12.03 5.32
CA ALA A 314 26.39 11.50 4.15
C ALA A 314 27.30 11.53 2.90
N ALA A 315 27.95 12.66 2.64
CA ALA A 315 28.89 12.80 1.53
C ALA A 315 30.11 11.87 1.67
N ARG A 316 30.69 11.74 2.88
CA ARG A 316 31.80 10.81 3.14
C ARG A 316 31.42 9.35 2.86
N ARG A 317 30.22 8.93 3.26
CA ARG A 317 29.69 7.59 3.05
C ARG A 317 29.42 7.31 1.57
N ALA A 318 28.75 8.23 0.88
CA ALA A 318 28.51 8.15 -0.56
C ALA A 318 29.80 8.01 -1.38
N LEU A 319 30.86 8.72 -1.00
CA LEU A 319 32.16 8.66 -1.68
C LEU A 319 33.00 7.44 -1.33
N SER A 320 32.57 6.62 -0.38
CA SER A 320 33.35 5.46 0.07
C SER A 320 33.41 4.34 -0.96
N GLY A 321 32.41 4.24 -1.85
CA GLY A 321 32.28 3.13 -2.81
C GLY A 321 32.15 1.77 -2.10
N SER A 322 31.62 1.76 -0.89
CA SER A 322 31.54 0.60 0.00
C SER A 322 30.09 0.33 0.41
N GLN A 323 29.87 -0.65 1.28
CA GLN A 323 28.52 -0.92 1.81
C GLN A 323 27.92 0.26 2.61
N GLN A 324 28.71 1.31 2.91
CA GLN A 324 28.22 2.55 3.51
C GLN A 324 27.56 3.50 2.51
N GLY A 325 27.86 3.41 1.21
CA GLY A 325 27.28 4.30 0.21
C GLY A 325 28.09 4.40 -1.09
N HIS A 326 27.40 4.92 -2.12
CA HIS A 326 27.90 5.05 -3.48
C HIS A 326 27.34 6.32 -4.14
N VAL A 327 28.13 6.94 -5.02
CA VAL A 327 27.60 7.87 -6.04
C VAL A 327 27.04 7.02 -7.18
N VAL A 328 25.73 7.10 -7.39
CA VAL A 328 25.00 6.19 -8.28
C VAL A 328 24.72 6.80 -9.65
N ILE A 329 24.43 8.10 -9.71
CA ILE A 329 24.23 8.86 -10.95
C ILE A 329 25.21 10.04 -10.97
N SER A 330 25.82 10.26 -12.14
CA SER A 330 26.68 11.41 -12.43
C SER A 330 26.34 11.87 -13.85
N GLU A 331 25.59 12.96 -13.96
CA GLU A 331 25.02 13.44 -15.24
C GLU A 331 26.09 13.90 -16.24
N ARG A 332 27.29 14.18 -15.74
CA ARG A 332 28.47 14.50 -16.58
C ARG A 332 29.05 13.30 -17.31
N ASP A 333 28.77 12.09 -16.83
CA ASP A 333 29.38 10.85 -17.29
C ASP A 333 28.36 9.80 -17.74
N GLN A 334 27.06 10.02 -17.50
CA GLN A 334 25.96 9.10 -17.78
C GLN A 334 24.83 9.84 -18.49
N GLY A 335 24.19 9.21 -19.48
CA GLY A 335 22.97 9.72 -20.11
C GLY A 335 21.72 9.05 -19.54
N ALA A 336 20.66 9.82 -19.30
CA ALA A 336 19.35 9.24 -18.98
C ALA A 336 18.79 8.42 -20.16
N VAL A 337 17.87 7.48 -19.88
CA VAL A 337 17.15 6.73 -20.93
C VAL A 337 16.33 7.67 -21.82
N LEU A 338 15.72 8.67 -21.20
CA LEU A 338 14.90 9.70 -21.81
C LEU A 338 15.44 11.08 -21.39
N SER A 339 15.39 12.07 -22.27
CA SER A 339 15.68 13.47 -21.93
C SER A 339 14.73 14.38 -22.71
N SER A 340 14.35 15.52 -22.14
CA SER A 340 13.63 16.54 -22.89
C SER A 340 14.55 17.14 -23.96
N GLN A 341 13.98 17.41 -25.15
CA GLN A 341 14.65 18.13 -26.24
C GLN A 341 14.20 19.60 -26.25
N SER A 342 14.14 20.24 -25.09
CA SER A 342 13.82 21.67 -24.98
C SER A 342 15.06 22.52 -25.27
N GLU A 343 14.92 23.64 -25.97
CA GLU A 343 15.99 24.62 -26.14
C GLU A 343 16.34 25.29 -24.78
N GLY A 344 17.41 24.83 -24.12
CA GLY A 344 17.94 25.47 -22.91
C GLY A 344 18.46 24.49 -21.85
N GLU A 345 18.04 23.23 -21.92
CA GLU A 345 18.43 22.17 -20.97
C GLU A 345 19.78 21.55 -21.38
N ILE A 346 20.62 21.23 -20.39
CA ILE A 346 21.92 20.61 -20.62
C ILE A 346 21.68 19.11 -20.75
N SER A 347 21.66 18.60 -21.97
CA SER A 347 21.63 17.15 -22.20
C SER A 347 22.77 16.44 -21.47
N SER A 348 22.43 15.44 -20.66
CA SER A 348 23.39 14.53 -20.04
C SER A 348 24.29 13.84 -21.08
N VAL A 349 25.58 13.72 -20.77
CA VAL A 349 26.62 13.23 -21.70
C VAL A 349 27.14 11.89 -21.19
N GLY A 350 26.79 10.77 -21.83
CA GLY A 350 27.29 9.44 -21.43
C GLY A 350 26.56 8.24 -22.04
N ASP A 351 26.91 7.03 -21.63
CA ASP A 351 26.21 5.79 -22.03
C ASP A 351 24.76 5.83 -21.50
N THR A 352 23.80 5.85 -22.41
CA THR A 352 22.38 6.01 -22.09
C THR A 352 21.80 4.75 -21.43
N GLY A 353 21.05 4.94 -20.35
CA GLY A 353 20.24 3.88 -19.74
C GLY A 353 20.98 2.73 -19.07
N SER A 354 22.26 2.92 -18.75
CA SER A 354 23.07 1.89 -18.08
C SER A 354 22.56 1.61 -16.66
N THR A 355 22.01 0.41 -16.46
CA THR A 355 21.66 -0.12 -15.15
C THR A 355 22.93 -0.52 -14.40
N ARG A 356 23.13 0.00 -13.19
CA ARG A 356 24.33 -0.24 -12.37
C ARG A 356 23.95 -0.95 -11.07
N VAL A 357 24.77 -1.89 -10.64
CA VAL A 357 24.57 -2.67 -9.40
C VAL A 357 25.59 -2.24 -8.35
N PHE A 358 25.10 -1.95 -7.15
CA PHE A 358 25.87 -1.49 -6.00
C PHE A 358 25.68 -2.45 -4.83
N SER A 359 26.75 -2.70 -4.07
CA SER A 359 26.68 -3.52 -2.86
C SER A 359 26.50 -2.64 -1.63
N MET A 360 25.47 -2.95 -0.84
CA MET A 360 25.09 -2.30 0.41
C MET A 360 24.98 -3.36 1.52
N GLN A 361 24.82 -2.95 2.78
CA GLN A 361 24.49 -3.90 3.86
C GLN A 361 23.04 -4.36 3.71
N ALA A 362 22.80 -5.67 3.81
CA ALA A 362 21.44 -6.21 3.82
C ALA A 362 20.67 -5.72 5.06
N SER A 363 19.38 -5.41 4.88
CA SER A 363 18.49 -4.86 5.92
C SER A 363 18.89 -3.48 6.47
N ASP A 364 19.86 -2.80 5.83
CA ASP A 364 20.28 -1.46 6.23
C ASP A 364 19.28 -0.40 5.75
N ARG A 365 19.14 0.66 6.54
CA ARG A 365 18.33 1.84 6.18
C ARG A 365 19.21 2.82 5.41
N ILE A 366 18.75 3.26 4.25
CA ILE A 366 19.50 4.10 3.31
C ILE A 366 18.68 5.31 2.89
N ALA A 367 19.35 6.42 2.60
CA ALA A 367 18.74 7.62 2.07
C ALA A 367 19.38 8.02 0.73
N VAL A 368 18.65 8.82 -0.04
CA VAL A 368 19.10 9.41 -1.30
C VAL A 368 19.57 10.84 -1.05
N MET A 369 20.67 11.22 -1.68
CA MET A 369 21.18 12.59 -1.72
C MET A 369 21.34 13.03 -3.17
N LEU A 370 20.67 14.10 -3.54
CA LEU A 370 20.87 14.83 -4.78
C LEU A 370 21.79 16.04 -4.51
N VAL A 371 22.83 16.19 -5.32
CA VAL A 371 23.59 17.44 -5.43
C VAL A 371 23.17 18.09 -6.73
N PRO A 372 22.29 19.13 -6.71
CA PRO A 372 21.67 19.65 -7.93
C PRO A 372 22.70 20.09 -8.98
N ASN A 373 23.69 20.90 -8.59
CA ASN A 373 24.73 21.38 -9.50
C ASN A 373 26.12 21.29 -8.86
N GLY A 374 26.81 20.19 -9.12
CA GLY A 374 28.13 19.93 -8.56
C GLY A 374 28.44 18.46 -8.38
N THR A 375 29.32 18.15 -7.42
CA THR A 375 29.67 16.78 -7.08
C THR A 375 29.57 16.54 -5.58
N VAL A 376 29.39 15.29 -5.18
CA VAL A 376 29.40 14.89 -3.77
C VAL A 376 30.73 15.24 -3.08
N GLU A 377 31.83 15.22 -3.82
CA GLU A 377 33.14 15.66 -3.31
C GLU A 377 33.18 17.16 -2.97
N MET A 378 32.52 18.00 -3.77
CA MET A 378 32.38 19.42 -3.44
C MET A 378 31.54 19.62 -2.17
N VAL A 379 30.46 18.85 -1.99
CA VAL A 379 29.64 18.86 -0.77
C VAL A 379 30.46 18.41 0.44
N ARG A 380 31.25 17.34 0.34
CA ARG A 380 32.14 16.87 1.42
C ARG A 380 33.14 17.94 1.85
N GLN A 381 33.67 18.70 0.90
CA GLN A 381 34.62 19.79 1.16
C GLN A 381 33.94 21.06 1.67
N ARG A 382 32.67 21.28 1.31
CA ARG A 382 31.89 22.49 1.61
C ARG A 382 30.48 22.13 2.12
N PRO A 383 30.35 21.45 3.28
CA PRO A 383 29.06 20.95 3.76
C PRO A 383 28.07 22.05 4.18
N SER A 384 28.53 23.30 4.27
CA SER A 384 27.69 24.49 4.54
C SER A 384 27.37 25.29 3.26
N ALA A 385 27.58 24.72 2.08
CA ALA A 385 27.28 25.39 0.83
C ALA A 385 25.77 25.56 0.64
N GLU A 386 25.37 26.72 0.15
CA GLU A 386 23.99 27.08 -0.19
C GLU A 386 23.79 27.13 -1.71
N GLY A 387 22.58 27.52 -2.16
CA GLY A 387 22.24 27.57 -3.58
C GLY A 387 22.17 26.17 -4.19
N SER A 388 22.56 26.04 -5.47
CA SER A 388 22.49 24.79 -6.23
C SER A 388 23.56 23.76 -5.86
N LEU A 389 24.51 24.09 -4.96
CA LEU A 389 25.45 23.11 -4.39
C LEU A 389 24.94 22.49 -3.08
N ARG A 390 23.87 23.05 -2.49
CA ARG A 390 23.28 22.48 -1.28
C ARG A 390 22.64 21.12 -1.62
N PRO A 391 23.00 20.03 -0.92
CA PRO A 391 22.37 18.75 -1.17
C PRO A 391 20.89 18.75 -0.74
N LEU A 392 20.07 18.09 -1.54
CA LEU A 392 18.67 17.75 -1.26
C LEU A 392 18.61 16.26 -0.93
N PHE A 393 17.77 15.88 0.03
CA PHE A 393 17.72 14.52 0.55
C PHE A 393 16.32 13.93 0.37
N SER A 394 16.25 12.61 0.24
CA SER A 394 14.97 11.91 0.36
C SER A 394 14.36 12.10 1.76
N VAL A 395 15.20 12.22 2.78
CA VAL A 395 14.77 12.53 4.15
C VAL A 395 14.35 13.99 4.26
N SER A 396 13.04 14.24 4.32
CA SER A 396 12.43 15.57 4.35
C SER A 396 12.97 16.45 5.47
N ALA A 397 13.16 15.91 6.67
CA ALA A 397 13.75 16.62 7.82
C ALA A 397 15.19 17.13 7.59
N ALA A 398 15.92 16.57 6.61
CA ALA A 398 17.24 17.06 6.23
C ALA A 398 17.20 18.24 5.24
N ASN A 399 16.02 18.53 4.68
CA ASN A 399 15.81 19.59 3.70
C ASN A 399 15.42 20.92 4.37
N PRO A 400 15.69 22.07 3.74
CA PRO A 400 15.16 23.35 4.21
C PRO A 400 13.65 23.27 4.44
N ARG A 401 13.18 23.75 5.61
CA ARG A 401 11.77 23.76 6.03
C ARG A 401 11.07 22.39 6.03
N GLY A 402 11.80 21.27 5.97
CA GLY A 402 11.18 19.95 6.00
C GLY A 402 10.49 19.55 4.69
N HIS A 403 10.79 20.21 3.56
CA HIS A 403 10.16 19.86 2.29
C HIS A 403 10.53 18.44 1.83
N VAL A 404 9.55 17.73 1.29
CA VAL A 404 9.78 16.48 0.55
C VAL A 404 10.45 16.86 -0.77
N GLN A 405 11.54 16.18 -1.11
CA GLN A 405 12.31 16.44 -2.34
C GLN A 405 12.38 15.21 -3.25
N MET A 406 11.90 14.06 -2.77
CA MET A 406 11.84 12.81 -3.50
C MET A 406 10.42 12.26 -3.39
N GLY A 407 9.77 12.05 -4.53
CA GLY A 407 8.51 11.35 -4.62
C GLY A 407 8.65 10.00 -5.33
N GLN A 408 7.71 9.09 -5.07
CA GLN A 408 7.57 7.83 -5.78
C GLN A 408 6.54 7.94 -6.91
N LEU A 409 6.93 7.53 -8.12
CA LEU A 409 6.04 7.44 -9.28
C LEU A 409 5.36 6.08 -9.36
N SER A 410 6.12 5.02 -9.05
CA SER A 410 5.62 3.65 -8.99
C SER A 410 6.49 2.81 -8.08
N GLY A 411 5.89 1.80 -7.45
CA GLY A 411 6.55 0.91 -6.50
C GLY A 411 6.28 -0.55 -6.80
N SER A 412 7.13 -1.42 -6.22
CA SER A 412 7.02 -2.87 -6.22
C SER A 412 7.63 -3.41 -4.92
N SER A 413 7.44 -4.70 -4.64
CA SER A 413 8.05 -5.34 -3.46
C SER A 413 9.58 -5.42 -3.50
N THR A 414 10.20 -5.11 -4.64
CA THR A 414 11.66 -5.18 -4.82
C THR A 414 12.30 -3.83 -5.15
N GLY A 415 11.53 -2.76 -5.30
CA GLY A 415 12.06 -1.47 -5.76
C GLY A 415 10.99 -0.50 -6.19
N GLY A 416 11.39 0.65 -6.72
CA GLY A 416 10.49 1.68 -7.22
C GLY A 416 11.14 2.61 -8.24
N VAL A 417 10.31 3.44 -8.86
CA VAL A 417 10.73 4.58 -9.69
C VAL A 417 10.48 5.84 -8.88
N TYR A 418 11.51 6.65 -8.74
CA TYR A 418 11.52 7.84 -7.91
C TYR A 418 11.86 9.06 -8.75
N ALA A 419 11.27 10.18 -8.38
CA ALA A 419 11.45 11.47 -9.02
C ALA A 419 11.95 12.45 -7.97
N LEU A 420 12.94 13.26 -8.33
CA LEU A 420 13.50 14.31 -7.49
C LEU A 420 13.20 15.66 -8.12
N GLU A 421 12.87 16.60 -7.26
CA GLU A 421 12.95 18.02 -7.56
C GLU A 421 14.39 18.49 -7.25
N ASP A 422 15.05 19.15 -8.22
CA ASP A 422 16.43 19.64 -8.09
C ASP A 422 16.50 21.11 -7.62
N LEU A 423 15.35 21.78 -7.63
CA LEU A 423 15.15 23.12 -7.11
C LEU A 423 14.65 23.09 -5.67
N ARG A 424 15.08 24.10 -4.91
CA ARG A 424 14.64 24.25 -3.52
C ARG A 424 13.28 24.92 -3.45
N PHE A 425 12.35 24.34 -2.69
CA PHE A 425 11.04 24.92 -2.36
C PHE A 425 11.13 26.23 -1.56
N ASP A 426 12.22 26.48 -0.81
CA ASP A 426 12.44 27.79 -0.18
C ASP A 426 12.96 28.85 -1.17
N GLN A 427 13.00 28.53 -2.47
CA GLN A 427 13.38 29.42 -3.58
C GLN A 427 12.30 29.43 -4.67
N ARG A 428 12.64 29.13 -5.93
CA ARG A 428 11.72 29.12 -7.09
C ARG A 428 11.69 27.74 -7.73
N SER A 429 11.39 26.73 -6.93
CA SER A 429 11.00 25.40 -7.45
C SER A 429 9.69 25.55 -8.21
N ASP A 430 9.57 24.85 -9.33
CA ASP A 430 8.34 24.71 -10.10
C ASP A 430 7.52 23.49 -9.66
N GLY A 431 8.10 22.62 -8.82
CA GLY A 431 7.38 21.62 -8.03
C GLY A 431 6.74 20.56 -8.91
N ASP A 432 7.34 20.30 -10.08
CA ASP A 432 6.84 19.33 -11.05
C ASP A 432 7.58 18.00 -10.97
N TYR A 433 8.68 17.91 -10.19
CA TYR A 433 9.44 16.69 -9.89
C TYR A 433 9.97 15.96 -11.12
N ASN A 434 10.08 16.62 -12.28
CA ASN A 434 10.58 15.98 -13.49
C ASN A 434 12.09 16.15 -13.68
N ASP A 435 12.81 16.78 -12.75
CA ASP A 435 14.23 17.11 -12.92
C ASP A 435 15.12 15.87 -13.05
N VAL A 436 14.99 14.93 -12.10
CA VAL A 436 15.80 13.70 -12.06
C VAL A 436 14.91 12.51 -11.72
N ILE A 437 14.75 11.58 -12.66
CA ILE A 437 13.98 10.34 -12.44
C ILE A 437 14.91 9.14 -12.54
N PHE A 438 14.81 8.24 -11.57
CA PHE A 438 15.64 7.05 -11.50
C PHE A 438 14.86 5.88 -10.92
N ARG A 439 15.27 4.67 -11.29
CA ARG A 439 14.74 3.42 -10.76
C ARG A 439 15.73 2.87 -9.75
N ILE A 440 15.23 2.45 -8.59
CA ILE A 440 15.97 1.62 -7.64
C ILE A 440 15.32 0.24 -7.56
N GLU A 441 16.12 -0.82 -7.63
CA GLU A 441 15.73 -2.19 -7.25
C GLU A 441 16.67 -2.72 -6.17
N GLY A 442 16.21 -3.68 -5.38
CA GLY A 442 16.94 -4.23 -4.23
C GLY A 442 16.88 -3.37 -2.96
N ALA A 443 16.15 -2.25 -2.98
CA ALA A 443 15.80 -1.47 -1.78
C ALA A 443 14.37 -0.90 -1.89
N THR A 444 13.62 -0.94 -0.79
CA THR A 444 12.21 -0.50 -0.73
C THR A 444 11.94 0.31 0.53
N GLY A 445 11.04 1.28 0.46
CA GLY A 445 10.63 2.10 1.60
C GLY A 445 9.36 2.84 1.28
N ARG A 446 8.80 3.51 2.29
CA ARG A 446 7.67 4.41 2.08
C ARG A 446 8.20 5.78 1.67
N VAL A 447 7.69 6.28 0.56
CA VAL A 447 8.09 7.54 -0.04
C VAL A 447 6.80 8.15 -0.58
N GLU A 448 6.61 9.43 -0.32
CA GLU A 448 5.40 10.15 -0.74
C GLU A 448 5.14 9.98 -2.25
N SER A 449 3.88 9.79 -2.63
CA SER A 449 3.55 9.69 -4.05
C SER A 449 3.81 11.03 -4.73
N VAL A 450 4.47 11.02 -5.89
CA VAL A 450 4.68 12.25 -6.67
C VAL A 450 3.36 12.95 -6.94
N SER A 451 2.27 12.21 -7.17
CA SER A 451 0.93 12.79 -7.41
C SER A 451 0.47 13.74 -6.30
N ASN A 452 0.90 13.51 -5.06
CA ASN A 452 0.53 14.31 -3.89
C ASN A 452 1.44 15.53 -3.71
N LEU A 453 2.57 15.54 -4.43
CA LEU A 453 3.60 16.57 -4.35
C LEU A 453 3.53 17.60 -5.48
N LEU A 454 2.83 17.32 -6.57
CA LEU A 454 2.82 18.18 -7.76
C LEU A 454 2.15 19.53 -7.50
N GLU A 455 2.87 20.61 -7.79
CA GLU A 455 2.34 21.98 -7.81
C GLU A 455 1.97 22.43 -9.24
N ALA A 456 2.52 21.79 -10.30
CA ALA A 456 2.18 22.03 -11.70
C ALA A 456 2.29 20.76 -12.59
N PRO A 457 1.47 20.60 -13.66
CA PRO A 457 1.29 19.31 -14.34
C PRO A 457 2.15 19.10 -15.60
N THR A 458 3.36 19.63 -15.69
CA THR A 458 4.22 19.47 -16.89
C THR A 458 4.98 18.15 -16.91
N TRP A 459 4.25 17.03 -17.02
CA TRP A 459 4.84 15.69 -17.13
C TRP A 459 4.92 15.19 -18.57
N PRO A 460 6.05 14.59 -19.00
CA PRO A 460 6.10 13.86 -20.25
C PRO A 460 5.29 12.57 -20.14
N GLY A 461 4.24 12.40 -20.95
CA GLY A 461 3.36 11.22 -20.91
C GLY A 461 4.07 9.86 -21.06
N ALA A 462 5.27 9.83 -21.67
CA ALA A 462 6.08 8.63 -21.83
C ALA A 462 6.71 8.10 -20.52
N VAL A 463 6.90 8.97 -19.51
CA VAL A 463 7.46 8.59 -18.19
C VAL A 463 6.43 7.86 -17.33
N LEU A 464 5.16 8.26 -17.44
CA LEU A 464 4.02 7.67 -16.71
C LEU A 464 3.66 6.26 -17.20
N GLU A 465 4.11 5.87 -18.40
CA GLU A 465 3.83 4.57 -19.02
C GLU A 465 4.99 3.56 -18.89
N LEU A 466 6.10 3.89 -18.21
CA LEU A 466 7.26 3.00 -18.13
C LEU A 466 6.92 1.72 -17.33
N PRO A 467 6.87 0.54 -17.98
CA PRO A 467 6.59 -0.69 -17.28
C PRO A 467 7.72 -1.03 -16.30
N VAL A 468 7.36 -1.62 -15.16
CA VAL A 468 8.30 -2.28 -14.22
C VAL A 468 8.68 -3.65 -14.81
N GLU A 469 9.23 -3.69 -16.02
CA GLU A 469 9.75 -4.92 -16.60
C GLU A 469 11.22 -5.11 -16.27
N VAL A 470 11.53 -6.31 -15.78
CA VAL A 470 12.86 -6.77 -15.36
C VAL A 470 13.78 -6.90 -16.57
N PRO A 471 14.89 -6.14 -16.68
CA PRO A 471 15.94 -6.47 -17.63
C PRO A 471 16.61 -7.75 -17.14
N SER A 472 16.50 -8.83 -17.92
CA SER A 472 17.24 -10.07 -17.67
C SER A 472 18.74 -9.80 -17.65
N VAL A 473 19.40 -10.12 -16.53
CA VAL A 473 20.87 -10.13 -16.42
C VAL A 473 21.45 -11.01 -17.55
N PRO A 474 22.40 -10.52 -18.37
CA PRO A 474 23.04 -11.33 -19.41
C PRO A 474 23.73 -12.54 -18.79
N GLY A 475 23.26 -13.73 -19.20
CA GLY A 475 23.77 -15.00 -18.71
C GLY A 475 25.25 -15.23 -19.07
N THR A 476 26.00 -15.71 -18.08
CA THR A 476 27.33 -16.31 -18.27
C THR A 476 27.19 -17.55 -19.19
N PRO A 477 28.03 -17.71 -20.23
CA PRO A 477 27.88 -18.80 -21.19
C PRO A 477 28.50 -20.14 -20.73
N GLY A 478 27.77 -21.23 -20.98
CA GLY A 478 28.18 -22.64 -20.92
C GLY A 478 27.31 -23.45 -19.94
N THR A 479 26.66 -24.58 -20.25
CA THR A 479 26.73 -25.61 -21.30
C THR A 479 25.38 -26.39 -21.20
N PRO A 480 24.85 -27.07 -22.24
CA PRO A 480 23.42 -27.32 -22.35
C PRO A 480 22.95 -28.58 -21.63
N THR A 481 21.90 -28.48 -20.81
CA THR A 481 21.05 -29.63 -20.44
C THR A 481 19.61 -29.18 -20.17
N SER A 482 18.71 -29.61 -21.06
CA SER A 482 17.25 -29.89 -20.92
C SER A 482 16.31 -28.80 -20.35
N PRO A 483 15.08 -28.64 -20.88
CA PRO A 483 14.15 -27.63 -20.39
C PRO A 483 13.63 -28.01 -19.00
N GLY A 484 14.15 -27.35 -17.96
CA GLY A 484 13.49 -27.23 -16.67
C GLY A 484 12.29 -26.31 -16.80
N LEU A 485 11.18 -26.67 -16.14
CA LEU A 485 10.00 -25.81 -16.02
C LEU A 485 10.37 -24.43 -15.46
N PRO A 486 9.64 -23.35 -15.81
CA PRO A 486 9.90 -22.02 -15.29
C PRO A 486 9.63 -22.01 -13.78
N THR A 487 10.69 -21.84 -12.98
CA THR A 487 10.55 -21.33 -11.62
C THR A 487 10.26 -19.84 -11.73
N GLN A 488 8.97 -19.50 -11.73
CA GLN A 488 8.51 -18.12 -11.65
C GLN A 488 8.89 -17.58 -10.25
N PRO A 489 9.56 -16.42 -10.12
CA PRO A 489 9.88 -15.85 -8.82
C PRO A 489 8.58 -15.44 -8.13
N GLY A 490 8.17 -16.21 -7.13
CA GLY A 490 7.03 -15.88 -6.28
C GLY A 490 7.43 -14.93 -5.15
N VAL A 491 6.46 -14.20 -4.63
CA VAL A 491 6.57 -13.45 -3.37
C VAL A 491 6.96 -14.43 -2.25
N ASN A 492 7.89 -14.01 -1.37
CA ASN A 492 8.42 -14.87 -0.31
C ASN A 492 7.31 -15.27 0.70
N VAL A 493 6.83 -16.50 0.59
CA VAL A 493 6.02 -17.16 1.61
C VAL A 493 6.97 -17.69 2.69
N LEU A 494 6.77 -17.30 3.93
CA LEU A 494 7.51 -17.90 5.04
C LEU A 494 7.03 -19.34 5.18
N THR A 495 7.90 -20.31 4.91
CA THR A 495 7.55 -21.73 4.89
C THR A 495 8.46 -22.53 5.80
N SER A 496 7.89 -23.50 6.51
CA SER A 496 8.61 -24.49 7.30
C SER A 496 7.97 -25.83 7.05
N ILE A 497 8.71 -26.76 6.43
CA ILE A 497 8.24 -28.11 6.11
C ILE A 497 9.28 -29.09 6.60
N VAL A 498 8.84 -30.16 7.25
CA VAL A 498 9.70 -31.25 7.73
C VAL A 498 9.35 -32.56 7.02
N ASP A 499 10.37 -33.33 6.71
CA ASP A 499 10.22 -34.65 6.08
C ASP A 499 10.04 -35.79 7.11
N SER A 500 10.23 -35.48 8.39
CA SER A 500 10.04 -36.37 9.53
C SER A 500 8.72 -36.13 10.25
N VAL A 501 8.23 -37.17 10.95
CA VAL A 501 6.99 -37.10 11.73
C VAL A 501 7.32 -36.66 13.15
N GLU A 502 7.23 -35.35 13.38
CA GLU A 502 7.49 -34.78 14.70
C GLU A 502 6.25 -34.84 15.59
N LYS A 503 6.44 -35.30 16.82
CA LYS A 503 5.34 -35.63 17.72
C LYS A 503 5.33 -34.77 18.97
N PHE A 504 4.14 -34.27 19.31
CA PHE A 504 3.87 -33.63 20.58
C PHE A 504 2.40 -33.79 20.96
N THR A 505 2.06 -33.46 22.21
CA THR A 505 0.72 -33.61 22.77
C THR A 505 0.15 -32.25 23.17
N PRO A 506 -1.17 -32.12 23.40
CA PRO A 506 -1.75 -30.88 23.90
C PRO A 506 -1.20 -30.39 25.25
N ALA A 507 -0.56 -31.28 26.02
CA ALA A 507 0.07 -30.95 27.30
C ALA A 507 1.56 -30.58 27.18
N SER A 508 2.15 -30.66 25.98
CA SER A 508 3.56 -30.33 25.76
C SER A 508 3.78 -28.83 25.90
N SER A 509 4.84 -28.43 26.62
CA SER A 509 5.23 -27.02 26.71
C SER A 509 5.89 -26.55 25.41
N GLU A 510 5.90 -25.23 25.17
CA GLU A 510 6.56 -24.67 23.99
C GLU A 510 8.02 -25.13 23.85
N ALA A 511 8.78 -25.12 24.94
CA ALA A 511 10.18 -25.57 24.93
C ALA A 511 10.33 -27.05 24.52
N GLN A 512 9.40 -27.92 24.93
CA GLN A 512 9.40 -29.32 24.51
C GLN A 512 9.07 -29.47 23.02
N ILE A 513 8.12 -28.67 22.52
CA ILE A 513 7.73 -28.68 21.12
C ILE A 513 8.88 -28.14 20.26
N ALA A 514 9.51 -27.04 20.64
CA ALA A 514 10.67 -26.48 19.95
C ALA A 514 11.86 -27.46 19.88
N ALA A 515 12.07 -28.26 20.93
CA ALA A 515 13.12 -29.27 20.96
C ALA A 515 12.81 -30.52 20.11
N SER A 516 11.55 -30.73 19.72
CA SER A 516 11.17 -31.88 18.89
C SER A 516 11.65 -31.77 17.45
N GLY A 517 11.91 -30.56 16.95
CA GLY A 517 12.18 -30.33 15.53
C GLY A 517 10.92 -30.14 14.69
N ALA A 518 9.74 -30.05 15.31
CA ALA A 518 8.48 -29.73 14.66
C ALA A 518 8.59 -28.47 13.79
N ALA A 519 7.95 -28.51 12.61
CA ALA A 519 7.87 -27.35 11.73
C ALA A 519 7.20 -26.18 12.46
N ARG A 520 7.73 -24.98 12.26
CA ARG A 520 7.27 -23.78 12.95
C ARG A 520 7.43 -22.52 12.12
N ILE A 521 6.58 -21.55 12.40
CA ILE A 521 6.66 -20.20 11.86
C ILE A 521 6.56 -19.22 13.03
N THR A 522 7.44 -18.22 13.04
CA THR A 522 7.42 -17.12 14.01
C THR A 522 6.96 -15.84 13.32
N LEU A 523 5.92 -15.21 13.86
CA LEU A 523 5.32 -13.95 13.44
C LEU A 523 5.39 -12.98 14.64
N GLY A 524 6.42 -12.13 14.67
CA GLY A 524 6.69 -11.27 15.84
C GLY A 524 7.00 -12.10 17.10
N SER A 525 6.28 -11.84 18.20
CA SER A 525 6.38 -12.59 19.47
C SER A 525 5.71 -13.96 19.44
N ARG A 526 4.97 -14.26 18.37
CA ARG A 526 4.12 -15.43 18.27
C ARG A 526 4.75 -16.51 17.43
N THR A 527 4.85 -17.72 17.95
CA THR A 527 5.30 -18.90 17.21
C THR A 527 4.20 -19.94 17.11
N VAL A 528 3.93 -20.38 15.88
CA VAL A 528 2.99 -21.47 15.59
C VAL A 528 3.80 -22.70 15.19
N TYR A 529 3.48 -23.83 15.80
CA TYR A 529 4.09 -25.13 15.59
C TYR A 529 3.07 -26.10 15.02
N ILE A 530 3.49 -26.99 14.13
CA ILE A 530 2.68 -28.08 13.61
C ILE A 530 3.38 -29.42 13.80
N GLY A 531 2.62 -30.47 14.08
CA GLY A 531 3.14 -31.83 14.17
C GLY A 531 2.05 -32.88 14.25
N THR A 532 2.36 -33.98 14.92
CA THR A 532 1.48 -35.15 15.06
C THR A 532 1.25 -35.53 16.51
N ASN A 533 -0.01 -35.59 16.91
CA ASN A 533 -0.43 -36.18 18.17
C ASN A 533 -0.66 -37.69 17.99
N GLN A 534 0.04 -38.51 18.78
CA GLN A 534 -0.14 -39.96 18.78
C GLN A 534 -1.34 -40.32 19.68
N VAL A 535 -2.51 -40.51 19.09
CA VAL A 535 -3.77 -40.74 19.85
C VAL A 535 -3.86 -42.16 20.40
N SER A 536 -3.40 -43.15 19.63
CA SER A 536 -3.29 -44.55 20.07
C SER A 536 -2.09 -45.22 19.41
N SER A 537 -1.87 -46.53 19.60
CA SER A 537 -0.81 -47.26 18.90
C SER A 537 -1.02 -47.38 17.39
N ILE A 538 -2.24 -47.14 16.90
CA ILE A 538 -2.64 -47.31 15.50
C ILE A 538 -3.34 -46.08 14.91
N ASN A 539 -3.33 -44.94 15.63
CA ASN A 539 -3.97 -43.72 15.15
C ASN A 539 -3.14 -42.47 15.46
N GLN A 540 -2.99 -41.62 14.46
CA GLN A 540 -2.26 -40.36 14.49
C GLN A 540 -3.15 -39.23 14.00
N ASN A 541 -3.14 -38.10 14.72
CA ASN A 541 -3.89 -36.91 14.34
C ASN A 541 -2.94 -35.71 14.19
N PRO A 542 -3.18 -34.79 13.26
CA PRO A 542 -2.45 -33.53 13.21
C PRO A 542 -2.73 -32.68 14.44
N ILE A 543 -1.71 -31.94 14.87
CA ILE A 543 -1.80 -30.99 15.98
C ILE A 543 -1.09 -29.70 15.60
N ILE A 544 -1.71 -28.57 15.91
CA ILE A 544 -1.10 -27.24 15.79
C ILE A 544 -1.18 -26.55 17.14
N ALA A 545 -0.09 -25.92 17.55
CA ALA A 545 -0.01 -25.15 18.78
C ALA A 545 0.55 -23.75 18.49
N SER A 546 -0.05 -22.74 19.09
CA SER A 546 0.38 -21.35 19.03
C SER A 546 0.82 -20.91 20.42
N PHE A 547 1.97 -20.24 20.48
CA PHE A 547 2.50 -19.62 21.69
C PHE A 547 2.94 -18.20 21.38
N ASP A 548 2.64 -17.27 22.25
CA ASP A 548 2.94 -15.86 22.12
C ASP A 548 3.37 -15.35 23.50
N SER A 549 4.62 -14.92 23.55
CA SER A 549 5.22 -14.42 24.79
C SER A 549 4.72 -13.03 25.17
N ALA A 550 4.19 -12.26 24.21
CA ALA A 550 3.68 -10.91 24.44
C ALA A 550 2.17 -10.91 24.73
N ASN A 551 1.40 -11.82 24.13
CA ASN A 551 -0.04 -11.91 24.35
C ASN A 551 -0.53 -13.36 24.53
N SER A 552 -0.77 -13.76 25.78
CA SER A 552 -1.22 -15.12 26.08
C SER A 552 -2.60 -15.49 25.52
N LEU A 553 -3.43 -14.53 25.06
CA LEU A 553 -4.70 -14.83 24.39
C LEU A 553 -4.49 -15.45 23.00
N ASN A 554 -3.32 -15.24 22.39
CA ASN A 554 -2.92 -15.88 21.15
C ASN A 554 -2.44 -17.33 21.35
N ASN A 555 -2.46 -17.84 22.58
CA ASN A 555 -2.04 -19.20 22.89
C ASN A 555 -3.20 -20.16 22.74
N TRP A 556 -3.05 -21.14 21.85
CA TRP A 556 -4.05 -22.18 21.65
C TRP A 556 -3.39 -23.47 21.15
N VAL A 557 -4.08 -24.59 21.33
CA VAL A 557 -3.69 -25.88 20.78
C VAL A 557 -4.92 -26.55 20.17
N ARG A 558 -4.81 -27.01 18.93
CA ARG A 558 -5.88 -27.64 18.15
C ARG A 558 -5.45 -29.02 17.68
N THR A 559 -6.33 -30.01 17.86
CA THR A 559 -6.15 -31.41 17.43
C THR A 559 -7.33 -31.92 16.60
N ASP A 560 -8.23 -31.03 16.21
CA ASP A 560 -9.51 -31.35 15.59
C ASP A 560 -9.46 -31.36 14.05
N TYR A 561 -8.26 -31.35 13.44
CA TYR A 561 -8.10 -31.31 11.98
C TYR A 561 -8.53 -32.60 11.29
N GLU A 562 -8.04 -33.74 11.78
CA GLU A 562 -8.41 -35.10 11.36
C GLU A 562 -8.55 -35.91 12.65
N MET A 563 -9.79 -36.29 12.98
CA MET A 563 -10.15 -36.98 14.22
C MET A 563 -10.68 -38.39 13.99
N THR A 564 -10.63 -38.87 12.74
CA THR A 564 -11.13 -40.19 12.39
C THR A 564 -10.09 -41.26 12.72
N GLY A 565 -10.29 -42.49 12.22
CA GLY A 565 -9.31 -43.56 12.34
C GLY A 565 -8.28 -43.60 11.21
N ALA A 566 -8.29 -42.61 10.31
CA ALA A 566 -7.24 -42.44 9.30
C ALA A 566 -6.02 -41.77 9.94
N ASP A 567 -4.81 -42.18 9.56
CA ASP A 567 -3.59 -41.58 10.09
C ASP A 567 -3.36 -40.22 9.42
N GLY A 568 -3.62 -39.16 10.17
CA GLY A 568 -3.34 -37.77 9.81
C GLY A 568 -2.07 -37.24 10.48
N ARG A 569 -1.25 -36.48 9.74
CA ARG A 569 -0.01 -35.88 10.25
C ARG A 569 0.10 -34.42 9.84
N GLY A 570 0.62 -33.58 10.72
CA GLY A 570 1.06 -32.22 10.39
C GLY A 570 2.54 -32.22 10.04
N LEU A 571 2.89 -31.62 8.89
CA LEU A 571 4.22 -31.70 8.30
C LEU A 571 4.83 -30.32 8.01
N GLY A 572 4.01 -29.27 7.91
CA GLY A 572 4.54 -27.95 7.64
C GLY A 572 3.55 -26.82 7.80
N LEU A 573 4.07 -25.62 7.92
CA LEU A 573 3.32 -24.38 7.95
C LEU A 573 3.83 -23.48 6.83
N ALA A 574 2.94 -22.64 6.31
CA ALA A 574 3.25 -21.58 5.38
C ALA A 574 2.48 -20.32 5.75
N TRP A 575 3.12 -19.16 5.69
CA TRP A 575 2.51 -17.85 5.90
C TRP A 575 2.66 -17.03 4.63
N SER A 576 1.54 -16.69 4.00
CA SER A 576 1.53 -15.93 2.73
C SER A 576 1.67 -14.42 2.89
N GLY A 577 1.73 -13.92 4.13
CA GLY A 577 1.56 -12.51 4.45
C GLY A 577 0.16 -12.19 4.97
N ASN A 578 -0.86 -12.91 4.49
CA ASN A 578 -2.26 -12.69 4.87
C ASN A 578 -2.90 -13.92 5.54
N ASP A 579 -2.53 -15.12 5.08
CA ASP A 579 -3.15 -16.37 5.47
C ASP A 579 -2.11 -17.37 6.00
N LEU A 580 -2.47 -18.05 7.09
CA LEU A 580 -1.71 -19.19 7.60
C LEU A 580 -2.22 -20.46 6.92
N TYR A 581 -1.30 -21.30 6.45
CA TYR A 581 -1.61 -22.59 5.85
C TYR A 581 -0.91 -23.73 6.62
N GLY A 582 -1.68 -24.75 6.96
CA GLY A 582 -1.19 -26.03 7.46
C GLY A 582 -1.02 -27.04 6.32
N ILE A 583 0.12 -27.71 6.30
CA ILE A 583 0.46 -28.78 5.37
C ILE A 583 0.36 -30.09 6.13
N PHE A 584 -0.51 -30.96 5.65
CA PHE A 584 -0.84 -32.22 6.29
C PHE A 584 -0.65 -33.38 5.32
N SER A 585 -0.57 -34.60 5.88
CA SER A 585 -0.78 -35.83 5.12
C SER A 585 -1.87 -36.67 5.75
N VAL A 586 -2.62 -37.39 4.93
CA VAL A 586 -3.59 -38.41 5.39
C VAL A 586 -3.51 -39.65 4.51
N ASP A 587 -3.69 -40.82 5.10
CA ASP A 587 -3.57 -42.11 4.40
C ASP A 587 -4.91 -42.70 3.92
N GLY A 588 -6.01 -41.97 4.09
CA GLY A 588 -7.32 -42.43 3.67
C GLY A 588 -8.44 -41.49 4.05
N THR A 589 -9.64 -42.04 4.08
CA THR A 589 -10.83 -41.37 4.61
C THR A 589 -11.62 -42.36 5.43
N GLN A 590 -11.93 -41.99 6.67
CA GLN A 590 -12.76 -42.76 7.57
C GLN A 590 -13.80 -41.84 8.23
N GLY A 591 -14.74 -42.39 9.00
CA GLY A 591 -15.73 -41.58 9.73
C GLY A 591 -16.56 -40.63 8.85
N THR A 592 -17.06 -39.56 9.45
CA THR A 592 -17.93 -38.56 8.82
C THR A 592 -17.18 -37.29 8.44
N ALA A 593 -17.68 -36.56 7.44
CA ALA A 593 -17.01 -35.36 6.93
C ALA A 593 -16.79 -34.25 7.97
N ASN A 594 -17.61 -34.19 9.02
CA ASN A 594 -17.47 -33.20 10.09
C ASN A 594 -16.28 -33.47 11.02
N GLN A 595 -15.66 -34.65 10.92
CA GLN A 595 -14.56 -35.08 11.79
C GLN A 595 -13.18 -34.90 11.15
N ASP A 596 -13.13 -34.52 9.87
CA ASP A 596 -11.90 -34.41 9.11
C ASP A 596 -11.89 -33.19 8.16
N PHE A 597 -10.86 -33.09 7.33
CA PHE A 597 -10.68 -31.97 6.40
C PHE A 597 -11.85 -31.79 5.41
N ARG A 598 -12.70 -32.80 5.20
CA ARG A 598 -13.86 -32.70 4.30
C ARG A 598 -14.85 -31.61 4.71
N ARG A 599 -14.90 -31.25 6.00
CA ARG A 599 -15.72 -30.13 6.48
C ARG A 599 -15.32 -28.79 5.88
N ALA A 600 -14.05 -28.62 5.52
CA ALA A 600 -13.48 -27.38 5.02
C ALA A 600 -13.15 -27.44 3.51
N SER A 601 -13.18 -28.62 2.89
CA SER A 601 -12.93 -28.79 1.45
C SER A 601 -14.19 -28.89 0.60
N ALA A 602 -15.38 -28.97 1.22
CA ALA A 602 -16.65 -29.14 0.51
C ALA A 602 -16.95 -28.02 -0.50
N SER A 603 -16.43 -26.81 -0.25
CA SER A 603 -16.61 -25.62 -1.09
C SER A 603 -15.67 -25.56 -2.31
N ALA A 604 -14.69 -26.47 -2.42
CA ALA A 604 -13.77 -26.49 -3.54
C ALA A 604 -14.51 -26.77 -4.86
N GLU A 605 -14.23 -26.00 -5.90
CA GLU A 605 -14.92 -26.08 -7.18
C GLU A 605 -14.72 -27.44 -7.85
N GLN A 606 -13.48 -27.94 -7.86
CA GLN A 606 -13.15 -29.24 -8.44
C GLN A 606 -13.35 -30.39 -7.44
N ALA A 607 -14.15 -31.39 -7.85
CA ALA A 607 -14.56 -32.48 -6.98
C ALA A 607 -13.41 -33.31 -6.38
N TRP A 608 -12.30 -33.44 -7.11
CA TRP A 608 -11.14 -34.22 -6.66
C TRP A 608 -10.36 -33.56 -5.50
N LEU A 609 -10.58 -32.27 -5.26
CA LEU A 609 -10.00 -31.54 -4.13
C LEU A 609 -10.76 -31.77 -2.82
N ARG A 610 -11.99 -32.31 -2.89
CA ARG A 610 -12.91 -32.36 -1.75
C ARG A 610 -12.64 -33.51 -0.79
N SER A 611 -11.90 -34.54 -1.18
CA SER A 611 -11.64 -35.70 -0.33
C SER A 611 -10.44 -36.51 -0.82
N TYR A 612 -10.03 -37.51 -0.04
CA TYR A 612 -9.03 -38.50 -0.47
C TYR A 612 -9.43 -39.21 -1.78
N GLY A 613 -10.72 -39.36 -2.05
CA GLY A 613 -11.22 -40.10 -3.20
C GLY A 613 -11.22 -41.62 -2.97
N GLN A 614 -10.99 -42.39 -4.04
CA GLN A 614 -11.02 -43.87 -3.99
C GLN A 614 -9.66 -44.44 -3.57
N GLY A 615 -9.68 -45.53 -2.79
CA GLY A 615 -8.50 -46.22 -2.29
C GLY A 615 -8.24 -46.00 -0.80
N GLY A 616 -7.00 -46.25 -0.36
CA GLY A 616 -6.52 -46.07 1.01
C GLY A 616 -5.14 -46.69 1.21
N GLY A 617 -4.36 -46.18 2.16
CA GLY A 617 -2.99 -46.58 2.49
C GLY A 617 -1.91 -45.57 2.04
N PRO A 618 -1.86 -45.15 0.77
CA PRO A 618 -0.96 -44.08 0.32
C PRO A 618 -1.20 -42.74 1.02
N LYS A 619 -0.14 -41.98 1.28
CA LYS A 619 -0.23 -40.69 1.97
C LYS A 619 -0.42 -39.57 0.96
N VAL A 620 -1.63 -39.03 0.88
CA VAL A 620 -1.92 -37.83 0.08
C VAL A 620 -1.65 -36.59 0.92
N ALA A 621 -1.40 -35.46 0.25
CA ALA A 621 -1.27 -34.19 0.94
C ALA A 621 -2.65 -33.53 1.14
N VAL A 622 -2.79 -32.81 2.23
CA VAL A 622 -3.89 -31.86 2.44
C VAL A 622 -3.28 -30.51 2.76
N LEU A 623 -3.74 -29.48 2.06
CA LEU A 623 -3.41 -28.09 2.36
C LEU A 623 -4.64 -27.46 3.00
N GLY A 624 -4.49 -26.87 4.19
CA GLY A 624 -5.58 -26.24 4.93
C GLY A 624 -5.27 -24.79 5.26
N ARG A 625 -6.22 -23.88 5.06
CA ARG A 625 -6.14 -22.48 5.50
C ARG A 625 -6.62 -22.39 6.95
N ILE A 626 -5.80 -21.82 7.81
CA ILE A 626 -5.96 -21.81 9.26
C ILE A 626 -6.20 -20.37 9.71
N ASP A 627 -7.26 -20.17 10.48
CA ASP A 627 -7.50 -18.93 11.22
C ASP A 627 -6.40 -18.76 12.26
N LEU A 628 -5.57 -17.73 12.10
CA LEU A 628 -4.45 -17.51 13.00
C LEU A 628 -4.95 -17.21 14.43
N ALA A 629 -6.04 -16.48 14.63
CA ALA A 629 -6.52 -16.15 15.97
C ALA A 629 -6.94 -17.39 16.79
N THR A 630 -7.60 -18.36 16.15
CA THR A 630 -8.28 -19.47 16.84
C THR A 630 -7.75 -20.86 16.52
N GLY A 631 -6.87 -20.96 15.52
CA GLY A 631 -6.40 -22.22 14.94
C GLY A 631 -7.48 -22.97 14.15
N GLN A 632 -8.63 -22.35 13.87
CA GLN A 632 -9.72 -23.00 13.15
C GLN A 632 -9.35 -23.30 11.69
N LEU A 633 -9.70 -24.50 11.23
CA LEU A 633 -9.62 -24.83 9.80
C LEU A 633 -10.75 -24.13 9.03
N LEU A 634 -10.38 -23.20 8.14
CA LEU A 634 -11.30 -22.38 7.35
C LEU A 634 -11.65 -23.05 6.02
N ASP A 635 -10.63 -23.37 5.24
CA ASP A 635 -10.74 -24.03 3.93
C ASP A 635 -9.69 -25.14 3.82
N ALA A 636 -9.93 -26.15 2.98
CA ALA A 636 -8.96 -27.22 2.74
C ALA A 636 -9.05 -27.80 1.32
N VAL A 637 -7.95 -28.36 0.83
CA VAL A 637 -7.92 -29.15 -0.41
C VAL A 637 -7.05 -30.39 -0.27
N TYR A 638 -7.51 -31.48 -0.87
CA TYR A 638 -6.75 -32.71 -1.03
C TYR A 638 -5.94 -32.68 -2.33
N LEU A 639 -4.64 -32.94 -2.24
CA LEU A 639 -3.74 -33.04 -3.38
C LEU A 639 -3.16 -34.46 -3.44
N SER A 640 -3.36 -35.15 -4.56
CA SER A 640 -2.95 -36.53 -4.73
C SER A 640 -2.41 -36.81 -6.13
N ALA A 641 -1.50 -37.77 -6.21
CA ALA A 641 -1.24 -38.49 -7.45
C ALA A 641 -2.40 -39.46 -7.73
N VAL A 642 -2.44 -40.04 -8.94
CA VAL A 642 -3.48 -41.01 -9.31
C VAL A 642 -2.90 -42.24 -10.00
N LEU A 643 -3.48 -43.39 -9.68
CA LEU A 643 -3.20 -44.66 -10.35
C LEU A 643 -4.04 -44.81 -11.63
N SER A 644 -3.65 -45.74 -12.50
CA SER A 644 -4.40 -46.05 -13.74
C SER A 644 -5.84 -46.53 -13.49
N ASN A 645 -6.13 -47.05 -12.30
CA ASN A 645 -7.48 -47.45 -11.88
C ASN A 645 -8.30 -46.30 -11.25
N GLY A 646 -7.76 -45.08 -11.21
CA GLY A 646 -8.41 -43.90 -10.65
C GLY A 646 -8.22 -43.70 -9.14
N ASN A 647 -7.60 -44.65 -8.43
CA ASN A 647 -7.35 -44.52 -7.00
C ASN A 647 -6.29 -43.45 -6.72
N SER A 648 -6.46 -42.73 -5.63
CA SER A 648 -5.49 -41.74 -5.16
C SER A 648 -4.20 -42.41 -4.67
N ASN A 649 -3.08 -41.72 -4.85
CA ASN A 649 -1.78 -42.17 -4.44
C ASN A 649 -0.92 -41.01 -3.92
N SER A 650 0.25 -41.37 -3.40
CA SER A 650 1.08 -40.50 -2.57
C SER A 650 1.52 -39.24 -3.31
N LEU A 651 1.41 -38.12 -2.60
CA LEU A 651 1.90 -36.82 -3.02
C LEU A 651 2.40 -36.10 -1.77
N SER A 652 3.57 -35.47 -1.87
CA SER A 652 4.18 -34.72 -0.77
C SER A 652 4.43 -33.28 -1.20
N ILE A 653 3.92 -32.32 -0.43
CA ILE A 653 4.18 -30.89 -0.68
C ILE A 653 5.59 -30.57 -0.19
N THR A 654 6.37 -29.89 -1.02
CA THR A 654 7.76 -29.51 -0.74
C THR A 654 7.97 -28.01 -0.68
N GLY A 655 6.97 -27.21 -1.05
CA GLY A 655 7.05 -25.76 -0.97
C GLY A 655 5.74 -25.08 -1.35
N LEU A 656 5.59 -23.85 -0.87
CA LEU A 656 4.52 -22.94 -1.27
C LEU A 656 5.12 -21.59 -1.62
N ALA A 657 4.56 -20.95 -2.63
CA ALA A 657 4.86 -19.58 -3.02
C ALA A 657 3.56 -18.86 -3.38
N VAL A 658 3.59 -17.55 -3.52
CA VAL A 658 2.50 -16.76 -4.11
C VAL A 658 3.01 -16.16 -5.42
N ASN A 659 2.29 -16.37 -6.52
CA ASN A 659 2.64 -15.77 -7.80
C ASN A 659 2.11 -14.33 -7.92
N ASN A 660 2.47 -13.67 -9.01
CA ASN A 660 2.11 -12.26 -9.27
C ASN A 660 0.59 -12.03 -9.41
N SER A 661 -0.19 -13.08 -9.66
CA SER A 661 -1.66 -13.02 -9.68
C SER A 661 -2.29 -13.19 -8.30
N GLY A 662 -1.46 -13.26 -7.25
CA GLY A 662 -1.89 -13.54 -5.89
C GLY A 662 -2.26 -15.01 -5.67
N ASN A 663 -2.07 -15.92 -6.63
CA ASN A 663 -2.41 -17.33 -6.46
C ASN A 663 -1.31 -18.09 -5.71
N LEU A 664 -1.71 -19.10 -4.95
CA LEU A 664 -0.79 -20.03 -4.30
C LEU A 664 -0.20 -21.00 -5.32
N VAL A 665 1.12 -21.07 -5.38
CA VAL A 665 1.88 -22.04 -6.17
C VAL A 665 2.43 -23.11 -5.23
N VAL A 666 1.83 -24.29 -5.25
CA VAL A 666 2.23 -25.45 -4.45
C VAL A 666 3.22 -26.28 -5.25
N SER A 667 4.44 -26.41 -4.73
CA SER A 667 5.46 -27.34 -5.23
C SER A 667 5.33 -28.68 -4.51
N ALA A 668 5.34 -29.77 -5.26
CA ALA A 668 5.12 -31.12 -4.72
C ALA A 668 5.91 -32.21 -5.47
N GLN A 669 6.02 -33.35 -4.82
CA GLN A 669 6.55 -34.61 -5.33
C GLN A 669 5.39 -35.58 -5.52
N SER A 670 5.05 -35.89 -6.76
CA SER A 670 3.99 -36.83 -7.13
C SER A 670 4.58 -38.23 -7.35
N PHE A 671 4.15 -39.24 -6.59
CA PHE A 671 4.75 -40.57 -6.69
C PHE A 671 4.17 -41.42 -7.84
N PHE A 672 3.06 -40.99 -8.41
CA PHE A 672 2.38 -41.58 -9.57
C PHE A 672 1.91 -40.47 -10.51
N ALA A 673 0.96 -40.74 -11.41
CA ALA A 673 0.51 -39.76 -12.38
C ALA A 673 -0.01 -38.49 -11.66
N PRO A 674 0.58 -37.31 -11.94
CA PRO A 674 0.05 -36.05 -11.45
C PRO A 674 -1.34 -35.78 -12.05
N ARG A 675 -2.11 -34.89 -11.42
CA ARG A 675 -3.47 -34.57 -11.88
C ARG A 675 -3.49 -33.27 -12.69
N ARG A 676 -4.40 -33.20 -13.66
CA ARG A 676 -4.81 -31.96 -14.35
C ARG A 676 -5.73 -31.14 -13.45
N PRO A 677 -6.05 -29.87 -13.79
CA PRO A 677 -7.01 -29.08 -13.00
C PRO A 677 -8.39 -29.75 -12.87
N ASN A 678 -8.82 -30.48 -13.91
CA ASN A 678 -10.07 -31.25 -13.90
C ASN A 678 -10.00 -32.58 -13.12
N GLY A 679 -8.86 -32.92 -12.52
CA GLY A 679 -8.65 -34.11 -11.69
C GLY A 679 -8.25 -35.38 -12.43
N GLN A 680 -8.27 -35.38 -13.76
CA GLN A 680 -7.80 -36.51 -14.58
C GLN A 680 -6.29 -36.67 -14.50
N ALA A 681 -5.79 -37.88 -14.72
CA ALA A 681 -4.36 -38.15 -14.81
C ALA A 681 -3.72 -37.33 -15.97
N MET A 682 -2.53 -36.78 -15.73
CA MET A 682 -1.67 -36.30 -16.80
C MET A 682 -1.09 -37.50 -17.57
N THR A 683 -0.70 -37.28 -18.82
CA THR A 683 -0.07 -38.30 -19.67
C THR A 683 1.43 -38.10 -19.66
N GLN A 684 2.20 -39.14 -19.32
CA GLN A 684 3.65 -39.08 -19.35
C GLN A 684 4.14 -39.03 -20.81
N VAL A 685 4.90 -37.99 -21.16
CA VAL A 685 5.47 -37.80 -22.50
C VAL A 685 6.98 -38.05 -22.54
N THR A 686 7.64 -37.94 -21.39
CA THR A 686 9.07 -38.24 -21.24
C THR A 686 9.25 -39.33 -20.19
N PRO A 687 9.92 -40.45 -20.51
CA PRO A 687 10.23 -41.48 -19.52
C PRO A 687 11.00 -40.91 -18.32
N GLY A 688 10.61 -41.29 -17.11
CA GLY A 688 11.23 -40.85 -15.87
C GLY A 688 10.79 -41.71 -14.67
N SER A 689 11.55 -41.65 -13.59
CA SER A 689 11.27 -42.36 -12.35
C SER A 689 10.56 -41.46 -11.33
N SER A 690 9.64 -42.06 -10.58
CA SER A 690 9.00 -41.44 -9.42
C SER A 690 10.00 -41.14 -8.29
N PRO A 691 9.82 -40.05 -7.52
CA PRO A 691 8.74 -39.08 -7.63
C PRO A 691 8.95 -38.05 -8.74
N PHE A 692 7.85 -37.47 -9.23
CA PHE A 692 7.81 -36.46 -10.27
C PHE A 692 7.58 -35.08 -9.67
N ALA A 693 8.41 -34.10 -10.05
CA ALA A 693 8.19 -32.70 -9.70
C ALA A 693 6.86 -32.21 -10.30
N TYR A 694 5.98 -31.72 -9.44
CA TYR A 694 4.63 -31.32 -9.76
C TYR A 694 4.31 -29.96 -9.12
N THR A 695 3.67 -29.09 -9.87
CA THR A 695 3.26 -27.76 -9.45
C THR A 695 1.74 -27.64 -9.59
N VAL A 696 1.09 -27.12 -8.56
CA VAL A 696 -0.35 -26.82 -8.55
C VAL A 696 -0.54 -25.35 -8.22
N GLU A 697 -1.19 -24.61 -9.11
CA GLU A 697 -1.61 -23.24 -8.84
C GLU A 697 -3.05 -23.24 -8.31
N LEU A 698 -3.27 -22.63 -7.15
CA LEU A 698 -4.54 -22.58 -6.43
C LEU A 698 -4.90 -21.12 -6.13
N THR A 699 -6.19 -20.81 -6.07
CA THR A 699 -6.64 -19.55 -5.46
C THR A 699 -6.29 -19.52 -3.96
N PRO A 700 -6.01 -18.35 -3.34
CA PRO A 700 -5.61 -18.24 -1.93
C PRO A 700 -6.58 -18.85 -0.92
N ASN A 701 -7.87 -18.76 -1.23
CA ASN A 701 -8.95 -19.36 -0.44
C ASN A 701 -9.11 -20.88 -0.64
N LEU A 702 -8.19 -21.52 -1.37
CA LEU A 702 -8.18 -22.95 -1.66
C LEU A 702 -9.44 -23.49 -2.36
N LYS A 703 -10.20 -22.63 -3.06
CA LYS A 703 -11.43 -23.09 -3.73
C LYS A 703 -11.18 -23.67 -5.11
N ARG A 704 -10.15 -23.22 -5.83
CA ARG A 704 -9.97 -23.57 -7.24
C ARG A 704 -8.52 -23.85 -7.59
N VAL A 705 -8.27 -24.94 -8.32
CA VAL A 705 -7.02 -25.14 -9.08
C VAL A 705 -7.11 -24.33 -10.36
N VAL A 706 -6.18 -23.40 -10.55
CA VAL A 706 -6.05 -22.56 -11.74
C VAL A 706 -5.28 -23.32 -12.82
N SER A 707 -4.12 -23.87 -12.46
CA SER A 707 -3.25 -24.57 -13.40
C SER A 707 -2.47 -25.68 -12.69
N THR A 708 -1.94 -26.63 -13.46
CA THR A 708 -1.07 -27.70 -12.95
C THR A 708 0.01 -28.00 -13.97
N ALA A 709 1.22 -28.30 -13.51
CA ALA A 709 2.32 -28.65 -14.40
C ALA A 709 3.23 -29.71 -13.78
N ALA A 710 3.80 -30.61 -14.58
CA ALA A 710 4.76 -31.60 -14.13
C ALA A 710 5.85 -31.86 -15.18
N VAL A 711 7.08 -32.05 -14.72
CA VAL A 711 8.24 -32.30 -15.59
C VAL A 711 8.07 -33.65 -16.31
N GLY A 712 7.98 -33.64 -17.63
CA GLY A 712 7.81 -34.86 -18.45
C GLY A 712 6.37 -35.34 -18.61
N TRP A 713 5.38 -34.51 -18.29
CA TRP A 713 3.95 -34.82 -18.38
C TRP A 713 3.18 -33.73 -19.14
N THR A 714 2.08 -34.11 -19.81
CA THR A 714 1.15 -33.19 -20.52
C THR A 714 -0.30 -33.52 -20.24
#